data_AF-A0A8C8AEJ3-F1
#
_entry.id   AF-A0A8C8AEJ3-F1
#
_cell.length_a   1.000
_cell.length_b   1.000
_cell.length_c   1.000
_cell.angle_alpha   90.00
_cell.angle_beta   90.00
_cell.angle_gamma   90.00
#
_symmetry.space_group_name_H-M   'P 1'
#
loop_
_entity.id
_entity.type
_entity.pdbx_description
1 polymer ?
#
loop_
_entity_poly.entity_id
_entity_poly.type
_entity_poly.pdbx_seq_one_letter_code
_entity_poly.pdbx_strand_id
1 'polypeptide(L)'
;MLDEPQRGVLAGQECDSCCPRSPVLLPRWDRLQRTAAERRGKWWRERTMASGKAGASEPSNPTAEAAEGSPDTSLVLLAVGEGFPPEISLFFSVESRSSRCLNSQLQEAARKKMWALESDNRDVCALFKELSARLVCMQAQEDRFILTFKTLEEVWKFSTYLALGYVGSCLEQLLFDQECWLNCALMEDTEIRVTVDEDRLATIYMGLLLQEGNFFSRAVPGVWQPEQEGEEGLQLCKNELIHVKNVGEESKWEGMSLLTGQRGLVPVTALEPIPHPFYQWFLKNYAVNFGISQEIRGTTSQPIVKGRCTATEDHRGAAWDELSFSKGDSIEVIGFFIPGLPWFVGKSISSGSIGFVPTQYISPEACEPLGKGLVFLSEEEKSPFLHIPCNGGEQHFTTLLSDLARTDITSVYRLGQLHITESLCHFYSKVSPSLQACITYHEHWVSLAQQLQDRELEGNVRQTLSQLYQALGTSGALRQSLDCTKQSLRIFIDLEETVKAAEAWLQAGRLYYLMQEDELVEMYFQAAVQTALKRENFSLAMDLYEKAGDTFFNGSRNRDRAVEFYRGGAVPLARKLQATKTELRLFNKLAELQIGLQGYEKALEFATLAARLSIRVGDQLQELVAFHRLATVYYFLHMYEMAEDCYLKTLALRPPLLQCSGEALYYCKVYCHLGNLTLHKLKDEQDAAAYFLLALAAATELGDQKLQDLIHAKLGDIPSASRVLEGAPGSATHRPRWLTEGGHVV
;
A
#
# COMPACT_ATOMS: atom_id res chain seq x y z
N MET A 1 -57.06 14.15 11.76
CA MET A 1 -56.94 12.96 10.89
C MET A 1 -55.98 12.03 11.60
N LEU A 2 -56.57 11.14 12.39
CA LEU A 2 -55.93 10.01 13.04
C LEU A 2 -55.81 8.90 11.98
N ASP A 3 -54.69 8.18 11.93
CA ASP A 3 -54.71 6.73 12.19
C ASP A 3 -53.30 6.12 12.21
N GLU A 4 -53.12 5.28 13.23
CA GLU A 4 -51.98 4.42 13.54
C GLU A 4 -52.10 3.06 12.78
N PRO A 5 -51.12 2.13 12.90
CA PRO A 5 -50.70 1.21 11.85
C PRO A 5 -51.42 -0.15 11.84
N GLN A 6 -51.39 -0.85 10.70
CA GLN A 6 -51.69 -2.28 10.64
C GLN A 6 -50.41 -3.12 10.46
N ARG A 7 -50.06 -3.83 11.54
CA ARG A 7 -49.16 -4.99 11.54
C ARG A 7 -49.78 -6.11 10.71
N GLY A 8 -49.09 -6.53 9.64
CA GLY A 8 -49.32 -7.81 8.97
C GLY A 8 -48.27 -8.82 9.43
N VAL A 9 -48.68 -9.77 10.25
CA VAL A 9 -47.92 -10.99 10.57
C VAL A 9 -48.11 -11.95 9.40
N LEU A 10 -47.03 -12.36 8.73
CA LEU A 10 -47.01 -13.56 7.90
C LEU A 10 -45.91 -14.48 8.40
N ALA A 11 -46.35 -15.68 8.75
CA ALA A 11 -45.56 -16.77 9.31
C ALA A 11 -44.71 -17.47 8.25
N GLY A 12 -43.52 -17.89 8.67
CA GLY A 12 -42.88 -19.17 8.34
C GLY A 12 -42.76 -19.56 6.87
N GLN A 13 -41.61 -19.24 6.27
CA GLN A 13 -40.86 -20.22 5.48
C GLN A 13 -39.41 -20.18 5.98
N GLU A 14 -39.07 -21.17 6.81
CA GLU A 14 -37.67 -21.51 7.11
C GLU A 14 -37.01 -21.94 5.80
N CYS A 15 -36.20 -21.06 5.23
CA CYS A 15 -35.29 -21.40 4.14
C CYS A 15 -34.00 -21.97 4.76
N ASP A 16 -33.90 -23.30 4.77
CA ASP A 16 -32.66 -24.05 4.89
C ASP A 16 -31.69 -23.65 3.75
N SER A 17 -30.87 -22.62 3.95
CA SER A 17 -29.66 -22.38 3.12
C SER A 17 -28.75 -21.27 3.68
N CYS A 18 -28.58 -21.20 5.00
CA CYS A 18 -27.52 -20.40 5.61
C CYS A 18 -26.27 -21.25 5.86
N CYS A 19 -25.50 -21.49 4.79
CA CYS A 19 -24.10 -21.88 4.89
C CYS A 19 -23.25 -20.86 4.12
N PRO A 20 -22.26 -20.18 4.73
CA PRO A 20 -21.18 -19.61 3.95
C PRO A 20 -20.47 -20.76 3.24
N ARG A 21 -20.37 -20.70 1.91
CA ARG A 21 -19.70 -21.75 1.13
C ARG A 21 -18.24 -21.86 1.60
N SER A 22 -17.79 -23.11 1.72
CA SER A 22 -16.42 -23.52 1.96
C SER A 22 -15.44 -22.76 1.05
N PRO A 23 -14.16 -22.58 1.45
CA PRO A 23 -13.14 -22.09 0.53
C PRO A 23 -13.15 -22.91 -0.76
N VAL A 24 -12.85 -22.22 -1.85
CA VAL A 24 -12.73 -22.74 -3.22
C VAL A 24 -11.81 -23.97 -3.21
N LEU A 25 -12.40 -25.16 -3.33
CA LEU A 25 -11.64 -26.39 -3.51
C LEU A 25 -11.28 -26.47 -4.99
N LEU A 26 -10.00 -26.27 -5.32
CA LEU A 26 -9.49 -26.64 -6.65
C LEU A 26 -9.81 -28.13 -6.89
N PRO A 27 -10.22 -28.53 -8.11
CA PRO A 27 -10.65 -29.89 -8.38
C PRO A 27 -9.56 -30.90 -8.03
N ARG A 28 -9.94 -32.03 -7.44
CA ARG A 28 -9.01 -33.17 -7.23
C ARG A 28 -8.33 -33.54 -8.54
N TRP A 29 -7.06 -33.93 -8.48
CA TRP A 29 -6.27 -34.38 -9.64
C TRP A 29 -7.01 -35.44 -10.48
N ASP A 30 -7.70 -36.37 -9.80
CA ASP A 30 -8.58 -37.37 -10.41
C ASP A 30 -9.74 -36.78 -11.22
N ARG A 31 -10.31 -35.64 -10.79
CA ARG A 31 -11.36 -34.92 -11.55
C ARG A 31 -10.80 -34.25 -12.79
N LEU A 32 -9.60 -33.67 -12.74
CA LEU A 32 -8.94 -33.09 -13.92
C LEU A 32 -8.57 -34.17 -14.96
N GLN A 33 -8.20 -35.36 -14.49
CA GLN A 33 -8.03 -36.54 -15.35
C GLN A 33 -9.36 -37.02 -15.95
N ARG A 34 -10.46 -37.02 -15.18
CA ARG A 34 -11.80 -37.40 -15.65
C ARG A 34 -12.45 -36.38 -16.58
N THR A 35 -12.31 -35.07 -16.35
CA THR A 35 -12.83 -34.03 -17.25
C THR A 35 -12.10 -34.02 -18.59
N ALA A 36 -10.80 -34.37 -18.61
CA ALA A 36 -10.07 -34.67 -19.84
C ALA A 36 -10.60 -35.93 -20.55
N ALA A 37 -11.07 -36.95 -19.81
CA ALA A 37 -11.74 -38.13 -20.37
C ALA A 37 -13.16 -37.83 -20.90
N GLU A 38 -13.95 -36.98 -20.21
CA GLU A 38 -15.29 -36.56 -20.65
C GLU A 38 -15.23 -35.68 -21.90
N ARG A 39 -14.19 -34.85 -22.07
CA ARG A 39 -13.94 -34.10 -23.30
C ARG A 39 -13.67 -35.01 -24.51
N ARG A 40 -13.17 -36.25 -24.31
CA ARG A 40 -13.09 -37.26 -25.40
C ARG A 40 -14.46 -37.66 -25.92
N GLY A 41 -15.47 -37.77 -25.06
CA GLY A 41 -16.83 -38.17 -25.46
C GLY A 41 -17.62 -37.13 -26.25
N LYS A 42 -17.19 -35.85 -26.21
CA LYS A 42 -17.77 -34.75 -26.99
C LYS A 42 -17.02 -34.51 -28.31
N TRP A 43 -15.69 -34.61 -28.31
CA TRP A 43 -14.88 -34.46 -29.54
C TRP A 43 -15.14 -35.55 -30.59
N TRP A 44 -15.47 -36.78 -30.17
CA TRP A 44 -15.87 -37.85 -31.09
C TRP A 44 -17.32 -37.73 -31.60
N ARG A 45 -18.13 -36.79 -31.10
CA ARG A 45 -19.51 -36.56 -31.55
C ARG A 45 -19.65 -35.42 -32.56
N GLU A 46 -18.65 -34.55 -32.71
CA GLU A 46 -18.70 -33.37 -33.60
C GLU A 46 -17.83 -33.49 -34.86
N ARG A 47 -17.22 -34.65 -35.14
CA ARG A 47 -16.45 -34.92 -36.38
C ARG A 47 -17.00 -36.03 -37.28
N THR A 48 -18.29 -36.34 -37.19
CA THR A 48 -19.00 -37.23 -38.14
C THR A 48 -20.24 -36.57 -38.77
N MET A 49 -20.15 -35.27 -39.06
CA MET A 49 -21.12 -34.56 -39.91
C MET A 49 -20.39 -33.63 -40.88
N ALA A 50 -19.72 -34.20 -41.89
CA ALA A 50 -19.49 -33.58 -43.20
C ALA A 50 -18.80 -34.57 -44.17
N SER A 51 -19.56 -35.49 -44.77
CA SER A 51 -19.32 -35.99 -46.14
C SER A 51 -20.34 -37.08 -46.52
N GLY A 52 -21.10 -36.85 -47.61
CA GLY A 52 -21.39 -37.89 -48.60
C GLY A 52 -22.56 -38.86 -48.39
N LYS A 53 -23.64 -38.59 -49.13
CA LYS A 53 -24.74 -39.47 -49.62
C LYS A 53 -24.57 -41.01 -49.58
N ALA A 54 -25.71 -41.63 -49.23
CA ALA A 54 -26.39 -42.81 -49.82
C ALA A 54 -25.77 -44.22 -49.70
N GLY A 55 -26.53 -45.15 -49.07
CA GLY A 55 -26.35 -46.60 -49.28
C GLY A 55 -26.79 -47.49 -48.10
N ALA A 56 -27.99 -48.04 -48.23
CA ALA A 56 -28.67 -49.15 -47.55
C ALA A 56 -27.93 -50.16 -46.61
N SER A 57 -28.75 -50.64 -45.67
CA SER A 57 -28.88 -52.01 -45.09
C SER A 57 -28.22 -52.38 -43.75
N GLU A 58 -29.09 -52.81 -42.84
CA GLU A 58 -28.89 -53.52 -41.56
C GLU A 58 -28.36 -54.98 -41.76
N PRO A 59 -28.35 -55.88 -40.75
CA PRO A 59 -27.38 -56.00 -39.66
C PRO A 59 -26.80 -57.43 -39.56
N SER A 60 -25.73 -57.67 -38.78
CA SER A 60 -25.56 -58.97 -38.11
C SER A 60 -24.53 -58.94 -36.97
N ASN A 61 -25.04 -59.25 -35.77
CA ASN A 61 -24.35 -59.68 -34.55
C ASN A 61 -23.60 -61.03 -34.75
N PRO A 62 -22.98 -61.62 -33.71
CA PRO A 62 -22.04 -61.11 -32.69
C PRO A 62 -20.82 -62.06 -32.56
N THR A 63 -19.81 -61.75 -31.73
CA THR A 63 -19.20 -62.67 -30.73
C THR A 63 -17.97 -62.04 -30.08
N ALA A 64 -17.85 -62.29 -28.78
CA ALA A 64 -16.80 -61.79 -27.92
C ALA A 64 -15.48 -62.55 -28.14
N GLU A 65 -14.35 -61.85 -28.01
CA GLU A 65 -13.19 -62.32 -27.24
C GLU A 65 -12.21 -61.17 -26.99
N ALA A 66 -11.67 -61.16 -25.77
CA ALA A 66 -10.76 -60.17 -25.25
C ALA A 66 -9.37 -60.29 -25.90
N ALA A 67 -8.76 -59.15 -26.23
CA ALA A 67 -7.33 -59.03 -26.42
C ALA A 67 -6.85 -57.67 -25.88
N GLU A 68 -5.73 -57.73 -25.18
CA GLU A 68 -5.03 -56.72 -24.40
C GLU A 68 -4.82 -55.40 -25.16
N GLY A 69 -5.02 -54.28 -24.45
CA GLY A 69 -4.74 -52.92 -24.92
C GLY A 69 -3.82 -52.19 -23.95
N SER A 70 -2.66 -51.78 -24.46
CA SER A 70 -1.61 -50.95 -23.86
C SER A 70 -2.09 -49.75 -23.03
N PRO A 71 -1.36 -49.31 -21.98
CA PRO A 71 -1.74 -48.13 -21.22
C PRO A 71 -1.51 -46.83 -22.01
N ASP A 72 -2.63 -46.15 -22.26
CA ASP A 72 -2.85 -44.70 -22.24
C ASP A 72 -1.71 -43.74 -22.65
N THR A 73 -1.55 -43.55 -23.96
CA THR A 73 -0.92 -42.38 -24.61
C THR A 73 -1.50 -41.00 -24.24
N SER A 74 -2.52 -40.95 -23.37
CA SER A 74 -3.23 -39.71 -23.01
C SER A 74 -2.86 -39.13 -21.64
N LEU A 75 -2.38 -39.96 -20.69
CA LEU A 75 -1.75 -39.48 -19.45
C LEU A 75 -0.41 -38.78 -19.77
N VAL A 76 0.25 -39.25 -20.83
CA VAL A 76 1.52 -38.73 -21.37
C VAL A 76 1.38 -37.29 -21.88
N LEU A 77 0.24 -36.91 -22.47
CA LEU A 77 0.04 -35.54 -22.98
C LEU A 77 -0.10 -34.48 -21.88
N LEU A 78 -0.56 -34.86 -20.68
CA LEU A 78 -0.54 -33.97 -19.51
C LEU A 78 0.89 -33.75 -18.99
N ALA A 79 1.82 -34.66 -19.27
CA ALA A 79 3.22 -34.58 -18.81
C ALA A 79 4.11 -33.68 -19.69
N VAL A 80 3.71 -33.38 -20.93
CA VAL A 80 4.56 -32.66 -21.92
C VAL A 80 4.20 -31.17 -22.08
N GLY A 81 3.19 -30.66 -21.37
CA GLY A 81 2.94 -29.21 -21.29
C GLY A 81 2.54 -28.54 -22.60
N GLU A 82 2.13 -29.29 -23.63
CA GLU A 82 1.61 -28.70 -24.87
C GLU A 82 0.10 -28.42 -24.78
N GLY A 83 -0.26 -27.14 -24.90
CA GLY A 83 -1.55 -26.73 -25.45
C GLY A 83 -2.64 -26.21 -24.50
N PHE A 84 -2.30 -25.63 -23.35
CA PHE A 84 -3.30 -24.89 -22.56
C PHE A 84 -3.25 -23.39 -22.89
N PRO A 85 -4.39 -22.75 -23.24
CA PRO A 85 -4.41 -21.30 -23.39
C PRO A 85 -4.06 -20.68 -22.03
N PRO A 86 -3.04 -19.80 -21.94
CA PRO A 86 -2.56 -19.22 -20.68
C PRO A 86 -3.53 -18.19 -20.09
N GLU A 87 -4.69 -18.01 -20.72
CA GLU A 87 -5.64 -16.94 -20.50
C GLU A 87 -6.80 -17.41 -19.63
N ILE A 88 -7.13 -16.61 -18.64
CA ILE A 88 -8.29 -16.81 -17.77
C ILE A 88 -9.26 -15.66 -17.87
N SER A 89 -10.56 -15.97 -17.88
CA SER A 89 -11.62 -14.98 -17.85
C SER A 89 -12.03 -14.71 -16.40
N LEU A 90 -11.96 -13.44 -16.02
CA LEU A 90 -12.45 -12.92 -14.75
C LEU A 90 -13.72 -12.13 -15.01
N PHE A 91 -14.85 -12.63 -14.52
CA PHE A 91 -16.15 -11.99 -14.64
C PHE A 91 -16.44 -11.17 -13.39
N PHE A 92 -17.12 -10.05 -13.55
CA PHE A 92 -17.56 -9.24 -12.41
C PHE A 92 -19.07 -8.94 -12.47
N SER A 93 -19.71 -8.92 -11.30
CA SER A 93 -21.11 -8.54 -11.14
C SER A 93 -21.30 -7.60 -9.96
N VAL A 94 -22.06 -6.53 -10.16
CA VAL A 94 -22.40 -5.54 -9.14
C VAL A 94 -23.67 -6.00 -8.42
N GLU A 95 -23.55 -6.29 -7.13
CA GLU A 95 -24.65 -6.76 -6.28
C GLU A 95 -24.91 -5.81 -5.12
N SER A 96 -26.13 -5.86 -4.59
CA SER A 96 -26.51 -5.19 -3.34
C SER A 96 -26.20 -6.06 -2.13
N ARG A 97 -25.55 -5.52 -1.10
CA ARG A 97 -25.17 -6.22 0.15
C ARG A 97 -26.40 -6.60 0.98
N SER A 98 -27.42 -5.75 1.00
CA SER A 98 -28.66 -5.95 1.74
C SER A 98 -29.62 -6.92 1.06
N SER A 99 -29.68 -6.92 -0.27
CA SER A 99 -30.66 -7.70 -1.04
C SER A 99 -30.06 -8.89 -1.80
N ARG A 100 -28.73 -8.98 -1.91
CA ARG A 100 -27.96 -9.99 -2.67
C ARG A 100 -28.48 -10.19 -4.10
N CYS A 101 -29.02 -9.14 -4.70
CA CYS A 101 -29.51 -9.14 -6.06
C CYS A 101 -28.62 -8.26 -6.95
N LEU A 102 -28.63 -8.57 -8.25
CA LEU A 102 -27.84 -7.84 -9.23
C LEU A 102 -28.40 -6.41 -9.41
N ASN A 103 -27.55 -5.41 -9.23
CA ASN A 103 -27.91 -4.02 -9.47
C ASN A 103 -27.66 -3.68 -10.94
N SER A 104 -28.67 -3.84 -11.78
CA SER A 104 -28.56 -3.64 -13.24
C SER A 104 -28.12 -2.23 -13.62
N GLN A 105 -28.56 -1.20 -12.89
CA GLN A 105 -28.20 0.19 -13.17
C GLN A 105 -26.71 0.46 -12.91
N LEU A 106 -26.18 -0.05 -11.79
CA LEU A 106 -24.77 0.09 -11.46
C LEU A 106 -23.87 -0.84 -12.30
N GLN A 107 -24.36 -2.02 -12.67
CA GLN A 107 -23.68 -2.90 -13.62
C GLN A 107 -23.50 -2.18 -14.97
N GLU A 108 -24.53 -1.49 -15.47
CA GLU A 108 -24.43 -0.70 -16.70
C GLU A 108 -23.48 0.50 -16.55
N ALA A 109 -23.44 1.15 -15.39
CA ALA A 109 -22.50 2.23 -15.11
C ALA A 109 -21.05 1.74 -15.10
N ALA A 110 -20.78 0.63 -14.42
CA ALA A 110 -19.48 -0.03 -14.40
C ALA A 110 -19.06 -0.47 -15.80
N ARG A 111 -19.98 -1.01 -16.60
CA ARG A 111 -19.74 -1.39 -18.01
C ARG A 111 -19.37 -0.19 -18.87
N LYS A 112 -20.07 0.94 -18.74
CA LYS A 112 -19.73 2.19 -19.46
C LYS A 112 -18.35 2.69 -19.06
N LYS A 113 -18.00 2.61 -17.78
CA LYS A 113 -16.66 2.98 -17.30
C LYS A 113 -15.58 2.06 -17.86
N MET A 114 -15.82 0.75 -17.84
CA MET A 114 -14.95 -0.24 -18.46
C MET A 114 -14.73 0.05 -19.95
N TRP A 115 -15.79 0.42 -20.68
CA TRP A 115 -15.69 0.77 -22.09
C TRP A 115 -14.83 2.03 -22.34
N ALA A 116 -14.87 3.01 -21.44
CA ALA A 116 -13.96 4.16 -21.50
C ALA A 116 -12.49 3.75 -21.25
N LEU A 117 -12.27 2.85 -20.27
CA LEU A 117 -10.95 2.32 -19.91
C LEU A 117 -10.33 1.38 -20.95
N GLU A 118 -11.11 0.84 -21.89
CA GLU A 118 -10.57 0.06 -23.03
C GLU A 118 -9.63 0.89 -23.93
N SER A 119 -9.80 2.22 -23.96
CA SER A 119 -9.00 3.13 -24.79
C SER A 119 -7.67 3.57 -24.14
N ASP A 120 -7.62 3.69 -22.80
CA ASP A 120 -6.39 3.95 -22.01
C ASP A 120 -6.34 2.97 -20.84
N ASN A 121 -5.69 1.83 -21.08
CA ASN A 121 -5.66 0.71 -20.13
C ASN A 121 -4.48 0.78 -19.15
N ARG A 122 -3.72 1.88 -19.08
CA ARG A 122 -2.52 1.98 -18.24
C ARG A 122 -2.81 1.76 -16.75
N ASP A 123 -3.86 2.40 -16.25
CA ASP A 123 -4.25 2.30 -14.84
C ASP A 123 -4.78 0.90 -14.51
N VAL A 124 -5.50 0.28 -15.45
CA VAL A 124 -6.02 -1.08 -15.31
C VAL A 124 -4.88 -2.12 -15.35
N CYS A 125 -3.91 -1.93 -16.24
CA CYS A 125 -2.72 -2.78 -16.31
C CYS A 125 -1.87 -2.64 -15.04
N ALA A 126 -1.73 -1.43 -14.50
CA ALA A 126 -1.05 -1.19 -13.24
C ALA A 126 -1.79 -1.90 -12.09
N LEU A 127 -3.12 -1.79 -12.02
CA LEU A 127 -3.92 -2.47 -11.01
C LEU A 127 -3.72 -3.98 -11.03
N PHE A 128 -3.88 -4.63 -12.19
CA PHE A 128 -3.72 -6.09 -12.26
C PHE A 128 -2.29 -6.52 -11.98
N LYS A 129 -1.29 -5.72 -12.36
CA LYS A 129 0.11 -5.99 -12.04
C LYS A 129 0.36 -6.01 -10.52
N GLU A 130 -0.23 -5.08 -9.79
CA GLU A 130 -0.17 -5.04 -8.31
C GLU A 130 -0.94 -6.22 -7.69
N LEU A 131 -2.07 -6.61 -8.29
CA LEU A 131 -2.78 -7.84 -7.94
C LEU A 131 -2.06 -9.12 -8.38
N SER A 132 -0.82 -9.03 -8.88
CA SER A 132 -0.01 -10.17 -9.34
C SER A 132 -0.62 -10.93 -10.52
N ALA A 133 -1.33 -10.23 -11.41
CA ALA A 133 -1.86 -10.74 -12.67
C ALA A 133 -1.45 -9.85 -13.85
N ARG A 134 -1.52 -10.37 -15.07
CA ARG A 134 -1.21 -9.60 -16.28
C ARG A 134 -2.46 -9.46 -17.13
N LEU A 135 -2.93 -8.23 -17.31
CA LEU A 135 -4.06 -7.95 -18.17
C LEU A 135 -3.68 -8.19 -19.64
N VAL A 136 -4.46 -9.04 -20.32
CA VAL A 136 -4.35 -9.28 -21.76
C VAL A 136 -5.28 -8.34 -22.51
N CYS A 137 -6.57 -8.38 -22.18
CA CYS A 137 -7.57 -7.48 -22.73
C CYS A 137 -8.77 -7.33 -21.81
N MET A 138 -9.55 -6.27 -22.04
CA MET A 138 -10.82 -5.99 -21.39
C MET A 138 -11.94 -6.21 -22.39
N GLN A 139 -13.07 -6.74 -21.92
CA GLN A 139 -14.25 -6.95 -22.76
C GLN A 139 -15.50 -6.47 -22.02
N ALA A 140 -15.83 -5.19 -22.21
CA ALA A 140 -16.98 -4.56 -21.58
C ALA A 140 -18.31 -5.21 -21.96
N GLN A 141 -18.45 -5.77 -23.17
CA GLN A 141 -19.70 -6.42 -23.60
C GLN A 141 -20.04 -7.68 -22.80
N GLU A 142 -19.03 -8.36 -22.27
CA GLU A 142 -19.17 -9.61 -21.53
C GLU A 142 -18.85 -9.46 -20.03
N ASP A 143 -18.71 -8.22 -19.54
CA ASP A 143 -18.33 -7.88 -18.16
C ASP A 143 -17.12 -8.69 -17.66
N ARG A 144 -16.10 -8.83 -18.51
CA ARG A 144 -14.94 -9.67 -18.20
C ARG A 144 -13.58 -9.04 -18.51
N PHE A 145 -12.61 -9.40 -17.70
CA PHE A 145 -11.18 -9.18 -17.93
C PHE A 145 -10.52 -10.49 -18.34
N ILE A 146 -9.61 -10.45 -19.30
CA ILE A 146 -8.79 -11.60 -19.68
C ILE A 146 -7.40 -11.40 -19.08
N LEU A 147 -6.99 -12.34 -18.23
CA LEU A 147 -5.74 -12.29 -17.47
C LEU A 147 -4.82 -13.44 -17.86
N THR A 148 -3.52 -13.25 -17.68
CA THR A 148 -2.49 -14.29 -17.81
C THR A 148 -1.54 -14.24 -16.61
N PHE A 149 -0.85 -15.36 -16.38
CA PHE A 149 0.18 -15.49 -15.35
C PHE A 149 1.44 -16.07 -15.98
N LYS A 150 2.61 -15.62 -15.53
CA LYS A 150 3.91 -16.15 -15.95
C LYS A 150 4.60 -16.99 -14.90
N THR A 151 4.27 -16.82 -13.63
CA THR A 151 4.95 -17.51 -12.53
C THR A 151 3.95 -18.13 -11.57
N LEU A 152 4.36 -19.18 -10.85
CA LEU A 152 3.56 -19.72 -9.75
C LEU A 152 3.31 -18.67 -8.65
N GLU A 153 4.25 -17.74 -8.48
CA GLU A 153 4.13 -16.64 -7.52
C GLU A 153 2.96 -15.72 -7.85
N GLU A 154 2.82 -15.36 -9.13
CA GLU A 154 1.71 -14.55 -9.62
C GLU A 154 0.37 -15.26 -9.36
N VAL A 155 0.27 -16.56 -9.65
CA VAL A 155 -0.95 -17.35 -9.46
C VAL A 155 -1.36 -17.42 -7.98
N TRP A 156 -0.43 -17.74 -7.06
CA TRP A 156 -0.81 -17.88 -5.65
C TRP A 156 -1.18 -16.53 -5.03
N LYS A 157 -0.46 -15.44 -5.32
CA LYS A 157 -0.80 -14.11 -4.82
C LYS A 157 -2.17 -13.67 -5.31
N PHE A 158 -2.41 -13.80 -6.62
CA PHE A 158 -3.69 -13.44 -7.22
C PHE A 158 -4.85 -14.28 -6.66
N SER A 159 -4.69 -15.60 -6.55
CA SER A 159 -5.73 -16.46 -5.96
C SER A 159 -6.03 -16.11 -4.50
N THR A 160 -5.02 -15.66 -3.76
CA THR A 160 -5.18 -15.18 -2.38
C THR A 160 -5.96 -13.87 -2.33
N TYR A 161 -5.63 -12.90 -3.20
CA TYR A 161 -6.38 -11.65 -3.30
C TYR A 161 -7.84 -11.87 -3.72
N LEU A 162 -8.08 -12.83 -4.61
CA LEU A 162 -9.42 -13.20 -5.04
C LEU A 162 -10.24 -13.81 -3.89
N ALA A 163 -9.65 -14.76 -3.14
CA ALA A 163 -10.32 -15.42 -2.02
C ALA A 163 -10.64 -14.46 -0.86
N LEU A 164 -9.79 -13.44 -0.64
CA LEU A 164 -10.01 -12.40 0.38
C LEU A 164 -10.99 -11.31 -0.06
N GLY A 165 -11.47 -11.34 -1.31
CA GLY A 165 -12.41 -10.34 -1.86
C GLY A 165 -11.77 -9.03 -2.28
N TYR A 166 -10.44 -8.88 -2.15
CA TYR A 166 -9.73 -7.64 -2.48
C TYR A 166 -9.80 -7.28 -3.96
N VAL A 167 -9.82 -8.27 -4.86
CA VAL A 167 -9.97 -8.02 -6.29
C VAL A 167 -11.30 -7.30 -6.57
N GLY A 168 -12.38 -7.66 -5.88
CA GLY A 168 -13.66 -6.97 -5.98
C GLY A 168 -13.59 -5.52 -5.49
N SER A 169 -13.03 -5.30 -4.30
CA SER A 169 -12.88 -3.95 -3.72
C SER A 169 -12.00 -3.03 -4.56
N CYS A 170 -10.93 -3.56 -5.18
CA CYS A 170 -10.11 -2.79 -6.10
C CYS A 170 -10.87 -2.40 -7.38
N LEU A 171 -11.69 -3.32 -7.91
CA LEU A 171 -12.53 -3.04 -9.07
C LEU A 171 -13.66 -2.04 -8.76
N GLU A 172 -14.21 -2.03 -7.53
CA GLU A 172 -15.20 -1.04 -7.09
C GLU A 172 -14.64 0.37 -7.26
N GLN A 173 -13.40 0.59 -6.83
CA GLN A 173 -12.76 1.90 -6.91
C GLN A 173 -12.30 2.27 -8.33
N LEU A 174 -11.99 1.27 -9.17
CA LEU A 174 -11.64 1.51 -10.57
C LEU A 174 -12.87 1.86 -11.42
N LEU A 175 -13.99 1.16 -11.19
CA LEU A 175 -15.17 1.21 -12.06
C LEU A 175 -16.20 2.26 -11.63
N PHE A 176 -16.14 2.78 -10.39
CA PHE A 176 -17.06 3.81 -9.90
C PHE A 176 -16.36 5.15 -9.61
N ASP A 177 -16.90 6.23 -10.18
CA ASP A 177 -16.40 7.60 -10.05
C ASP A 177 -16.73 8.25 -8.71
N GLN A 178 -16.00 9.32 -8.33
CA GLN A 178 -16.21 10.08 -7.08
C GLN A 178 -17.67 10.54 -6.86
N GLU A 179 -18.44 10.75 -7.94
CA GLU A 179 -19.87 11.08 -7.87
C GLU A 179 -20.74 9.93 -7.35
N CYS A 180 -20.38 8.67 -7.60
CA CYS A 180 -21.04 7.50 -7.01
C CYS A 180 -20.76 7.40 -5.50
N TRP A 181 -19.55 7.77 -5.06
CA TRP A 181 -19.14 7.74 -3.65
C TRP A 181 -19.80 8.81 -2.78
N LEU A 182 -20.40 9.85 -3.38
CA LEU A 182 -21.14 10.89 -2.65
C LEU A 182 -22.51 10.42 -2.14
N ASN A 183 -23.02 9.26 -2.59
CA ASN A 183 -24.28 8.69 -2.10
C ASN A 183 -24.00 7.57 -1.08
N CYS A 184 -23.94 7.94 0.21
CA CYS A 184 -23.62 7.03 1.30
C CYS A 184 -24.50 5.77 1.35
N ALA A 185 -25.77 5.87 0.94
CA ALA A 185 -26.71 4.74 0.94
C ALA A 185 -26.41 3.71 -0.16
N LEU A 186 -25.88 4.15 -1.31
CA LEU A 186 -25.41 3.24 -2.36
C LEU A 186 -24.06 2.63 -1.97
N MET A 187 -23.18 3.42 -1.37
CA MET A 187 -21.84 2.98 -0.99
C MET A 187 -21.82 1.83 0.02
N GLU A 188 -22.63 1.93 1.06
CA GLU A 188 -22.73 0.88 2.09
C GLU A 188 -23.42 -0.38 1.57
N ASP A 189 -24.16 -0.28 0.46
CA ASP A 189 -24.95 -1.38 -0.09
C ASP A 189 -24.35 -2.00 -1.36
N THR A 190 -23.30 -1.44 -1.97
CA THR A 190 -22.69 -2.00 -3.19
C THR A 190 -21.53 -2.96 -2.93
N GLU A 191 -21.50 -4.06 -3.67
CA GLU A 191 -20.40 -5.03 -3.71
C GLU A 191 -20.14 -5.51 -5.14
N ILE A 192 -18.90 -5.43 -5.63
CA ILE A 192 -18.49 -6.11 -6.86
C ILE A 192 -18.04 -7.53 -6.52
N ARG A 193 -18.86 -8.50 -6.92
CA ARG A 193 -18.44 -9.90 -6.91
C ARG A 193 -17.61 -10.20 -8.12
N VAL A 194 -16.55 -10.95 -7.88
CA VAL A 194 -15.62 -11.39 -8.91
C VAL A 194 -15.63 -12.90 -8.94
N THR A 195 -15.80 -13.46 -10.14
CA THR A 195 -15.81 -14.91 -10.35
C THR A 195 -14.79 -15.28 -11.43
N VAL A 196 -14.13 -16.42 -11.21
CA VAL A 196 -13.08 -16.93 -12.07
C VAL A 196 -13.35 -18.42 -12.31
N ASP A 197 -13.05 -18.91 -13.51
CA ASP A 197 -13.12 -20.35 -13.82
C ASP A 197 -12.02 -21.10 -13.05
N GLU A 198 -12.38 -21.68 -11.92
CA GLU A 198 -11.49 -22.36 -10.99
C GLU A 198 -10.79 -23.56 -11.64
N ASP A 199 -11.47 -24.28 -12.53
CA ASP A 199 -10.92 -25.42 -13.27
C ASP A 199 -9.80 -24.95 -14.21
N ARG A 200 -10.00 -23.79 -14.86
CA ARG A 200 -8.96 -23.18 -15.70
C ARG A 200 -7.81 -22.64 -14.87
N LEU A 201 -8.07 -22.00 -13.74
CA LEU A 201 -7.01 -21.52 -12.85
C LEU A 201 -6.14 -22.68 -12.34
N ALA A 202 -6.77 -23.79 -11.95
CA ALA A 202 -6.09 -25.03 -11.57
C ALA A 202 -5.21 -25.57 -12.70
N THR A 203 -5.71 -25.51 -13.94
CA THR A 203 -4.99 -25.97 -15.13
C THR A 203 -3.78 -25.08 -15.44
N ILE A 204 -3.91 -23.75 -15.34
CA ILE A 204 -2.81 -22.79 -15.53
C ILE A 204 -1.75 -22.99 -14.43
N TYR A 205 -2.18 -23.09 -13.18
CA TYR A 205 -1.30 -23.42 -12.05
C TYR A 205 -0.51 -24.70 -12.32
N MET A 206 -1.20 -25.77 -12.72
CA MET A 206 -0.55 -27.05 -12.99
C MET A 206 0.44 -26.96 -14.16
N GLY A 207 0.06 -26.27 -15.25
CA GLY A 207 0.94 -26.06 -16.39
C GLY A 207 2.24 -25.34 -15.99
N LEU A 208 2.13 -24.28 -15.20
CA LEU A 208 3.29 -23.55 -14.66
C LEU A 208 4.12 -24.42 -13.70
N LEU A 209 3.45 -25.24 -12.89
CA LEU A 209 4.11 -26.14 -11.93
C LEU A 209 4.97 -27.20 -12.64
N LEU A 210 4.43 -27.76 -13.72
CA LEU A 210 5.13 -28.74 -14.56
C LEU A 210 6.26 -28.09 -15.38
N GLN A 211 6.07 -26.86 -15.87
CA GLN A 211 7.11 -26.09 -16.56
C GLN A 211 8.30 -25.77 -15.66
N GLU A 212 8.08 -25.49 -14.37
CA GLU A 212 9.16 -25.29 -13.40
C GLU A 212 9.95 -26.58 -13.14
N GLY A 213 9.36 -27.76 -13.40
CA GLY A 213 10.01 -29.06 -13.31
C GLY A 213 10.46 -29.46 -11.90
N ASN A 214 10.12 -28.68 -10.88
CA ASN A 214 10.56 -28.89 -9.51
C ASN A 214 9.46 -28.45 -8.53
N PHE A 215 8.84 -29.38 -7.81
CA PHE A 215 7.69 -29.09 -6.95
C PHE A 215 7.46 -30.11 -5.84
N PHE A 216 6.44 -29.91 -5.01
CA PHE A 216 6.10 -30.82 -3.91
C PHE A 216 4.77 -31.51 -4.23
N SER A 217 4.68 -32.77 -3.85
CA SER A 217 3.53 -33.61 -4.14
C SER A 217 3.25 -34.54 -2.97
N ARG A 218 2.04 -35.08 -2.94
CA ARG A 218 1.57 -36.05 -1.99
C ARG A 218 1.58 -37.44 -2.61
N ALA A 219 2.07 -38.42 -1.86
CA ALA A 219 2.00 -39.82 -2.24
C ALA A 219 0.56 -40.37 -2.13
N VAL A 220 0.01 -40.88 -3.23
CA VAL A 220 -1.30 -41.55 -3.25
C VAL A 220 -1.08 -43.07 -3.33
N PRO A 221 -1.47 -43.84 -2.30
CA PRO A 221 -1.29 -45.29 -2.34
C PRO A 221 -2.39 -45.92 -3.19
N GLY A 222 -2.00 -46.63 -4.24
CA GLY A 222 -2.94 -47.41 -5.03
C GLY A 222 -2.40 -48.05 -6.32
N VAL A 223 -1.24 -47.65 -6.85
CA VAL A 223 -0.81 -48.10 -8.20
C VAL A 223 0.62 -48.68 -8.26
N TRP A 224 1.40 -48.63 -7.17
CA TRP A 224 2.78 -49.14 -7.19
C TRP A 224 2.97 -50.26 -6.17
N GLN A 225 3.17 -51.49 -6.68
CA GLN A 225 3.99 -52.49 -6.00
C GLN A 225 5.35 -52.49 -6.72
N PRO A 226 6.49 -52.55 -6.01
CA PRO A 226 7.78 -52.69 -6.65
C PRO A 226 7.83 -54.05 -7.34
N GLU A 227 7.56 -54.08 -8.64
CA GLU A 227 7.75 -55.29 -9.43
C GLU A 227 9.25 -55.45 -9.76
N GLN A 228 9.82 -56.47 -9.13
CA GLN A 228 11.13 -57.10 -9.39
C GLN A 228 12.40 -56.37 -8.91
N GLU A 229 13.29 -57.21 -8.39
CA GLU A 229 14.60 -56.86 -7.81
C GLU A 229 15.47 -56.09 -8.82
N GLY A 230 15.74 -54.82 -8.53
CA GLY A 230 16.79 -54.07 -9.23
C GLY A 230 16.54 -52.58 -9.45
N GLU A 231 15.31 -52.09 -9.32
CA GLU A 231 15.04 -50.65 -9.45
C GLU A 231 15.06 -49.94 -8.09
N GLU A 232 15.88 -48.89 -7.97
CA GLU A 232 15.94 -47.95 -6.83
C GLU A 232 14.64 -47.12 -6.71
N GLY A 233 13.52 -47.79 -6.45
CA GLY A 233 12.22 -47.15 -6.21
C GLY A 233 12.09 -46.69 -4.77
N LEU A 234 11.65 -45.44 -4.57
CA LEU A 234 11.41 -44.89 -3.24
C LEU A 234 10.20 -45.58 -2.59
N GLN A 235 10.35 -46.10 -1.37
CA GLN A 235 9.22 -46.69 -0.63
C GLN A 235 8.37 -45.57 -0.01
N LEU A 236 7.12 -45.44 -0.49
CA LEU A 236 6.24 -44.31 -0.14
C LEU A 236 5.15 -44.68 0.86
N CYS A 237 5.00 -43.87 1.89
CA CYS A 237 3.88 -43.92 2.82
C CYS A 237 2.67 -43.16 2.28
N LYS A 238 1.46 -43.56 2.70
CA LYS A 238 0.22 -42.84 2.32
C LYS A 238 0.29 -41.39 2.79
N ASN A 239 -0.05 -40.45 1.91
CA ASN A 239 -0.04 -39.02 2.18
C ASN A 239 1.35 -38.42 2.50
N GLU A 240 2.42 -39.14 2.19
CA GLU A 240 3.77 -38.63 2.38
C GLU A 240 4.08 -37.47 1.43
N LEU A 241 4.78 -36.45 1.95
CA LEU A 241 5.23 -35.29 1.18
C LEU A 241 6.54 -35.61 0.46
N ILE A 242 6.50 -35.52 -0.86
CA ILE A 242 7.62 -35.83 -1.74
C ILE A 242 7.99 -34.57 -2.50
N HIS A 243 9.26 -34.20 -2.44
CA HIS A 243 9.86 -33.23 -3.33
C HIS A 243 10.20 -33.90 -4.66
N VAL A 244 9.63 -33.42 -5.75
CA VAL A 244 9.66 -34.07 -7.05
C VAL A 244 10.37 -33.17 -8.06
N LYS A 245 11.31 -33.77 -8.78
CA LYS A 245 12.06 -33.14 -9.86
C LYS A 245 11.86 -33.92 -11.14
N ASN A 246 11.38 -33.23 -12.17
CA ASN A 246 11.22 -33.79 -13.50
C ASN A 246 12.61 -33.98 -14.14
N VAL A 247 12.93 -35.22 -14.52
CA VAL A 247 14.21 -35.61 -15.13
C VAL A 247 14.10 -35.76 -16.66
N GLY A 248 12.90 -35.55 -17.23
CA GLY A 248 12.63 -35.68 -18.67
C GLY A 248 12.15 -37.07 -19.11
N GLU A 249 12.00 -38.02 -18.18
CA GLU A 249 11.35 -39.32 -18.43
C GLU A 249 9.83 -39.23 -18.20
N GLU A 250 9.03 -39.78 -19.13
CA GLU A 250 7.56 -39.59 -19.17
C GLU A 250 6.80 -40.36 -18.07
N SER A 251 7.41 -41.40 -17.47
CA SER A 251 6.72 -42.32 -16.56
C SER A 251 7.24 -42.30 -15.11
N LYS A 252 8.48 -41.86 -14.89
CA LYS A 252 9.14 -41.82 -13.57
C LYS A 252 9.89 -40.50 -13.38
N TRP A 253 9.73 -39.91 -12.20
CA TRP A 253 10.41 -38.67 -11.81
C TRP A 253 11.31 -38.91 -10.59
N GLU A 254 12.32 -38.06 -10.39
CA GLU A 254 13.15 -38.11 -9.18
C GLU A 254 12.34 -37.55 -8.01
N GLY A 255 12.09 -38.39 -7.01
CA GLY A 255 11.40 -38.02 -5.77
C GLY A 255 12.35 -38.07 -4.58
N MET A 256 12.28 -37.06 -3.72
CA MET A 256 12.88 -37.06 -2.40
C MET A 256 11.78 -37.06 -1.34
N SER A 257 11.77 -38.06 -0.48
CA SER A 257 10.90 -38.08 0.70
C SER A 257 11.35 -37.01 1.68
N LEU A 258 10.45 -36.12 2.08
CA LEU A 258 10.73 -35.13 3.12
C LEU A 258 10.75 -35.77 4.53
N LEU A 259 10.17 -36.96 4.70
CA LEU A 259 10.13 -37.68 5.97
C LEU A 259 11.45 -38.43 6.23
N THR A 260 11.99 -39.08 5.20
CA THR A 260 13.16 -39.97 5.31
C THR A 260 14.44 -39.36 4.72
N GLY A 261 14.32 -38.30 3.92
CA GLY A 261 15.42 -37.68 3.19
C GLY A 261 15.96 -38.53 2.03
N GLN A 262 15.38 -39.71 1.79
CA GLN A 262 15.82 -40.62 0.73
C GLN A 262 15.39 -40.10 -0.64
N ARG A 263 16.25 -40.31 -1.64
CA ARG A 263 15.98 -40.00 -3.04
C ARG A 263 15.81 -41.30 -3.83
N GLY A 264 14.91 -41.29 -4.81
CA GLY A 264 14.64 -42.44 -5.65
C GLY A 264 13.66 -42.10 -6.76
N LEU A 265 13.44 -43.02 -7.68
CA LEU A 265 12.47 -42.83 -8.76
C LEU A 265 11.05 -43.10 -8.25
N VAL A 266 10.12 -42.22 -8.61
CA VAL A 266 8.69 -42.32 -8.25
C VAL A 266 7.85 -42.22 -9.52
N PRO A 267 6.90 -43.15 -9.75
CA PRO A 267 6.02 -43.09 -10.90
C PRO A 267 5.06 -41.89 -10.80
N VAL A 268 4.82 -41.21 -11.93
CA VAL A 268 3.95 -40.03 -11.98
C VAL A 268 2.51 -40.34 -11.51
N THR A 269 2.05 -41.58 -11.69
CA THR A 269 0.73 -42.05 -11.25
C THR A 269 0.58 -42.19 -9.73
N ALA A 270 1.69 -42.23 -8.98
CA ALA A 270 1.67 -42.27 -7.52
C ALA A 270 1.77 -40.87 -6.87
N LEU A 271 1.87 -39.81 -7.70
CA LEU A 271 2.07 -38.44 -7.27
C LEU A 271 0.80 -37.61 -7.48
N GLU A 272 0.36 -36.93 -6.43
CA GLU A 272 -0.66 -35.89 -6.50
C GLU A 272 -0.02 -34.54 -6.16
N PRO A 273 0.13 -33.62 -7.13
CA PRO A 273 0.68 -32.30 -6.85
C PRO A 273 -0.17 -31.56 -5.81
N ILE A 274 0.47 -30.73 -5.00
CA ILE A 274 -0.25 -29.99 -3.96
C ILE A 274 -1.26 -29.04 -4.63
N PRO A 275 -2.55 -29.16 -4.31
CA PRO A 275 -3.60 -28.44 -5.03
C PRO A 275 -3.53 -26.94 -4.79
N HIS A 276 -3.07 -26.49 -3.61
CA HIS A 276 -3.03 -25.08 -3.27
C HIS A 276 -1.68 -24.43 -3.65
N PRO A 277 -1.65 -23.42 -4.54
CA PRO A 277 -0.42 -22.77 -5.00
C PRO A 277 0.42 -22.14 -3.87
N PHE A 278 -0.25 -21.62 -2.84
CA PHE A 278 0.39 -21.06 -1.65
C PHE A 278 1.27 -22.09 -0.91
N TYR A 279 0.76 -23.31 -0.69
CA TYR A 279 1.51 -24.36 0.01
C TYR A 279 2.73 -24.82 -0.78
N GLN A 280 2.60 -24.84 -2.10
CA GLN A 280 3.70 -25.15 -3.00
C GLN A 280 4.83 -24.09 -2.92
N TRP A 281 4.48 -22.81 -2.85
CA TRP A 281 5.44 -21.72 -2.62
C TRP A 281 6.02 -21.78 -1.20
N PHE A 282 5.19 -22.04 -0.19
CA PHE A 282 5.62 -22.13 1.20
C PHE A 282 6.67 -23.22 1.40
N LEU A 283 6.42 -24.43 0.92
CA LEU A 283 7.38 -25.53 1.02
C LEU A 283 8.67 -25.23 0.25
N LYS A 284 8.60 -24.56 -0.91
CA LYS A 284 9.81 -24.15 -1.65
C LYS A 284 10.72 -23.24 -0.84
N ASN A 285 10.16 -22.36 -0.02
CA ASN A 285 10.95 -21.39 0.75
C ASN A 285 11.32 -21.88 2.16
N TYR A 286 10.56 -22.82 2.73
CA TYR A 286 10.67 -23.18 4.15
C TYR A 286 10.81 -24.69 4.46
N ALA A 287 10.98 -25.56 3.45
CA ALA A 287 11.01 -27.03 3.63
C ALA A 287 12.06 -27.56 4.64
N VAL A 288 13.13 -26.82 4.92
CA VAL A 288 14.28 -27.31 5.71
C VAL A 288 13.97 -27.46 7.21
N ASN A 289 12.86 -26.88 7.72
CA ASN A 289 12.59 -26.81 9.18
C ASN A 289 11.44 -27.71 9.69
N PHE A 290 10.82 -28.54 8.84
CA PHE A 290 9.70 -29.37 9.28
C PHE A 290 10.14 -30.76 9.73
N GLY A 291 10.47 -30.88 11.02
CA GLY A 291 10.53 -32.17 11.70
C GLY A 291 9.12 -32.64 12.07
N ILE A 292 8.37 -33.18 11.11
CA ILE A 292 7.04 -33.77 11.40
C ILE A 292 7.26 -35.19 11.93
N SER A 293 7.11 -35.39 13.24
CA SER A 293 7.12 -36.71 13.87
C SER A 293 5.80 -37.46 13.61
N GLN A 294 5.94 -38.79 13.47
CA GLN A 294 4.97 -39.85 13.19
C GLN A 294 3.47 -39.64 13.47
N GLU A 295 2.67 -40.23 12.56
CA GLU A 295 1.20 -40.38 12.57
C GLU A 295 0.55 -40.46 13.97
N ILE A 296 -0.35 -39.53 14.25
CA ILE A 296 -1.28 -39.63 15.38
C ILE A 296 -2.52 -40.43 14.92
N ARG A 297 -2.51 -41.75 15.14
CA ARG A 297 -3.74 -42.55 15.17
C ARG A 297 -4.26 -42.61 16.61
N GLY A 298 -5.41 -41.99 16.85
CA GLY A 298 -6.14 -42.13 18.11
C GLY A 298 -7.65 -42.07 17.89
N THR A 299 -8.34 -43.14 18.24
CA THR A 299 -9.79 -43.22 18.32
C THR A 299 -10.32 -42.43 19.52
N THR A 300 -11.36 -41.63 19.29
CA THR A 300 -12.07 -40.66 20.15
C THR A 300 -11.42 -39.27 20.23
N SER A 301 -11.95 -38.38 19.40
CA SER A 301 -11.48 -37.04 19.09
C SER A 301 -12.50 -35.98 19.52
N GLN A 302 -12.16 -35.12 20.48
CA GLN A 302 -12.98 -33.93 20.82
C GLN A 302 -12.32 -32.65 20.26
N PRO A 303 -13.10 -31.66 19.77
CA PRO A 303 -12.57 -30.44 19.15
C PRO A 303 -11.91 -29.49 20.17
N ILE A 304 -10.91 -28.70 19.76
CA ILE A 304 -10.44 -27.51 20.52
C ILE A 304 -11.48 -26.40 20.39
N VAL A 305 -11.80 -25.75 21.51
CA VAL A 305 -12.96 -24.88 21.60
C VAL A 305 -12.62 -23.52 22.20
N LYS A 306 -13.29 -22.46 21.72
CA LYS A 306 -13.35 -21.16 22.39
C LYS A 306 -14.81 -20.76 22.64
N GLY A 307 -15.10 -20.17 23.80
CA GLY A 307 -16.44 -19.68 24.09
C GLY A 307 -16.81 -19.71 25.56
N ARG A 308 -18.11 -19.90 25.82
CA ARG A 308 -18.68 -19.98 27.17
C ARG A 308 -18.92 -21.43 27.57
N CYS A 309 -18.58 -21.73 28.81
CA CYS A 309 -18.80 -23.01 29.45
C CYS A 309 -19.58 -22.81 30.75
N THR A 310 -20.23 -23.85 31.24
CA THR A 310 -20.91 -23.86 32.53
C THR A 310 -20.31 -24.86 33.48
N ALA A 311 -20.24 -24.46 34.74
CA ALA A 311 -19.83 -25.32 35.82
C ALA A 311 -20.86 -26.42 36.08
N THR A 312 -20.45 -27.68 36.01
CA THR A 312 -21.32 -28.84 36.29
C THR A 312 -21.43 -29.15 37.78
N GLU A 313 -20.44 -28.73 38.56
CA GLU A 313 -20.33 -28.92 40.01
C GLU A 313 -19.79 -27.66 40.70
N ASP A 314 -19.97 -27.59 42.03
CA ASP A 314 -19.35 -26.54 42.84
C ASP A 314 -17.85 -26.82 43.00
N HIS A 315 -17.01 -25.82 42.75
CA HIS A 315 -15.57 -25.91 42.92
C HIS A 315 -15.05 -24.73 43.76
N ARG A 316 -14.28 -25.04 44.79
CA ARG A 316 -13.57 -24.06 45.59
C ARG A 316 -12.07 -24.21 45.32
N GLY A 317 -11.47 -23.19 44.72
CA GLY A 317 -10.06 -23.18 44.37
C GLY A 317 -9.19 -23.42 45.60
N ALA A 318 -8.24 -24.35 45.48
CA ALA A 318 -7.30 -24.69 46.54
C ALA A 318 -6.14 -23.68 46.62
N ALA A 319 -5.79 -23.07 45.48
CA ALA A 319 -4.80 -22.01 45.35
C ALA A 319 -5.46 -20.66 45.01
N TRP A 320 -4.80 -19.59 45.43
CA TRP A 320 -5.03 -18.19 45.03
C TRP A 320 -5.20 -17.96 43.51
N ASP A 321 -4.60 -18.80 42.67
CA ASP A 321 -4.70 -18.69 41.20
C ASP A 321 -5.83 -19.58 40.61
N GLU A 322 -6.49 -20.41 41.43
CA GLU A 322 -7.60 -21.27 41.02
C GLU A 322 -8.95 -20.55 41.18
N LEU A 323 -9.78 -20.60 40.15
CA LEU A 323 -11.07 -19.93 40.13
C LEU A 323 -12.08 -20.73 40.95
N SER A 324 -12.74 -20.08 41.90
CA SER A 324 -13.88 -20.66 42.63
C SER A 324 -15.19 -20.33 41.91
N PHE A 325 -16.06 -21.33 41.73
CA PHE A 325 -17.32 -21.20 41.02
C PHE A 325 -18.37 -22.20 41.55
N SER A 326 -19.64 -21.87 41.37
CA SER A 326 -20.78 -22.70 41.78
C SER A 326 -21.39 -23.39 40.58
N LYS A 327 -22.06 -24.52 40.79
CA LYS A 327 -22.79 -25.26 39.75
C LYS A 327 -23.78 -24.35 39.03
N GLY A 328 -23.67 -24.31 37.71
CA GLY A 328 -24.45 -23.45 36.82
C GLY A 328 -23.80 -22.10 36.51
N ASP A 329 -22.66 -21.75 37.11
CA ASP A 329 -21.94 -20.53 36.78
C ASP A 329 -21.39 -20.58 35.36
N SER A 330 -21.58 -19.49 34.61
CA SER A 330 -21.00 -19.32 33.29
C SER A 330 -19.56 -18.80 33.40
N ILE A 331 -18.65 -19.51 32.74
CA ILE A 331 -17.22 -19.23 32.69
C ILE A 331 -16.84 -18.99 31.22
N GLU A 332 -16.20 -17.85 30.95
CA GLU A 332 -15.65 -17.52 29.65
C GLU A 332 -14.22 -18.08 29.54
N VAL A 333 -13.94 -18.83 28.48
CA VAL A 333 -12.60 -19.38 28.22
C VAL A 333 -11.65 -18.26 27.77
N ILE A 334 -10.57 -18.05 28.53
CA ILE A 334 -9.47 -17.15 28.12
C ILE A 334 -8.43 -17.99 27.39
N GLY A 335 -8.26 -17.73 26.09
CA GLY A 335 -7.38 -18.51 25.22
C GLY A 335 -8.13 -19.66 24.55
N PHE A 336 -7.76 -20.91 24.86
CA PHE A 336 -8.31 -22.13 24.25
C PHE A 336 -8.67 -23.16 25.31
N PHE A 337 -9.81 -23.83 25.14
CA PHE A 337 -10.18 -25.03 25.88
C PHE A 337 -9.75 -26.24 25.07
N ILE A 338 -8.82 -27.02 25.63
CA ILE A 338 -8.32 -28.26 25.03
C ILE A 338 -8.88 -29.44 25.84
N PRO A 339 -9.81 -30.22 25.28
CA PRO A 339 -10.31 -31.42 25.94
C PRO A 339 -9.14 -32.39 26.25
N GLY A 340 -9.00 -32.77 27.52
CA GLY A 340 -7.94 -33.68 27.99
C GLY A 340 -6.81 -33.02 28.78
N LEU A 341 -6.67 -31.68 28.76
CA LEU A 341 -5.82 -30.99 29.74
C LEU A 341 -6.55 -30.89 31.08
N PRO A 342 -5.85 -30.99 32.23
CA PRO A 342 -6.49 -30.94 33.55
C PRO A 342 -7.00 -29.53 33.91
N TRP A 343 -6.43 -28.48 33.32
CA TRP A 343 -6.71 -27.08 33.63
C TRP A 343 -6.71 -26.20 32.38
N PHE A 344 -7.49 -25.12 32.42
CA PHE A 344 -7.41 -24.00 31.46
C PHE A 344 -7.66 -22.68 32.18
N VAL A 345 -7.41 -21.55 31.52
CA VAL A 345 -7.65 -20.21 32.10
C VAL A 345 -9.07 -19.77 31.76
N GLY A 346 -9.84 -19.38 32.77
CA GLY A 346 -11.22 -18.95 32.60
C GLY A 346 -11.53 -17.69 33.39
N LYS A 347 -12.53 -16.95 32.92
CA LYS A 347 -13.10 -15.78 33.59
C LYS A 347 -14.53 -16.08 34.02
N SER A 348 -14.79 -16.01 35.32
CA SER A 348 -16.17 -16.11 35.82
C SER A 348 -16.96 -14.87 35.39
N ILE A 349 -18.13 -15.07 34.77
CA ILE A 349 -18.97 -13.96 34.30
C ILE A 349 -19.65 -13.26 35.48
N SER A 350 -19.99 -14.01 36.52
CA SER A 350 -20.64 -13.49 37.73
C SER A 350 -19.69 -12.66 38.61
N SER A 351 -18.44 -13.09 38.76
CA SER A 351 -17.46 -12.41 39.63
C SER A 351 -16.45 -11.54 38.88
N GLY A 352 -16.31 -11.71 37.56
CA GLY A 352 -15.28 -11.05 36.75
C GLY A 352 -13.85 -11.55 37.00
N SER A 353 -13.66 -12.50 37.93
CA SER A 353 -12.34 -13.01 38.34
C SER A 353 -11.77 -13.98 37.31
N ILE A 354 -10.45 -13.90 37.12
CA ILE A 354 -9.70 -14.75 36.18
C ILE A 354 -8.85 -15.72 37.00
N GLY A 355 -8.87 -17.00 36.64
CA GLY A 355 -8.06 -18.02 37.29
C GLY A 355 -8.02 -19.33 36.51
N PHE A 356 -7.26 -20.30 37.01
CA PHE A 356 -7.24 -21.67 36.51
C PHE A 356 -8.52 -22.40 36.88
N VAL A 357 -9.08 -23.12 35.92
CA VAL A 357 -10.36 -23.81 36.04
C VAL A 357 -10.15 -25.29 35.70
N PRO A 358 -10.50 -26.23 36.60
CA PRO A 358 -10.37 -27.65 36.33
C PRO A 358 -11.35 -28.08 35.24
N THR A 359 -10.87 -28.73 34.18
CA THR A 359 -11.70 -29.13 33.03
C THR A 359 -12.76 -30.17 33.39
N GLN A 360 -12.55 -30.94 34.46
CA GLN A 360 -13.46 -32.00 34.92
C GLN A 360 -14.81 -31.49 35.46
N TYR A 361 -14.90 -30.22 35.87
CA TYR A 361 -16.11 -29.63 36.46
C TYR A 361 -16.90 -28.75 35.49
N ILE A 362 -16.71 -28.92 34.19
CA ILE A 362 -17.21 -27.96 33.20
C ILE A 362 -17.82 -28.65 31.99
N SER A 363 -18.97 -28.15 31.57
CA SER A 363 -19.62 -28.47 30.30
C SER A 363 -19.55 -27.29 29.32
N PRO A 364 -19.06 -27.49 28.08
CA PRO A 364 -19.11 -26.46 27.04
C PRO A 364 -20.55 -26.21 26.57
N GLU A 365 -21.07 -24.97 26.68
CA GLU A 365 -22.47 -24.62 26.34
C GLU A 365 -22.62 -23.87 25.02
N ALA A 366 -21.70 -22.95 24.71
CA ALA A 366 -21.74 -22.13 23.50
C ALA A 366 -20.31 -21.97 22.97
N CYS A 367 -19.92 -22.96 22.20
CA CYS A 367 -18.53 -23.28 21.94
C CYS A 367 -18.31 -23.22 20.44
N GLU A 368 -17.71 -22.12 19.96
CA GLU A 368 -17.37 -21.98 18.55
C GLU A 368 -16.10 -22.80 18.29
N PRO A 369 -16.10 -23.72 17.30
CA PRO A 369 -14.88 -24.28 16.76
C PRO A 369 -13.96 -23.16 16.26
N LEU A 370 -12.64 -23.35 16.23
CA LEU A 370 -11.69 -22.42 15.58
C LEU A 370 -11.97 -22.35 14.06
N GLY A 371 -13.01 -21.61 13.66
CA GLY A 371 -13.51 -21.57 12.28
C GLY A 371 -13.24 -20.26 11.56
N LYS A 372 -13.09 -19.14 12.28
CA LYS A 372 -13.13 -17.79 11.66
C LYS A 372 -11.76 -17.16 11.36
N GLY A 373 -10.67 -17.67 11.93
CA GLY A 373 -9.32 -17.07 11.80
C GLY A 373 -8.30 -17.87 10.97
N LEU A 374 -8.66 -19.07 10.52
CA LEU A 374 -7.76 -20.00 9.81
C LEU A 374 -8.29 -20.22 8.39
N VAL A 375 -8.21 -19.17 7.57
CA VAL A 375 -8.79 -19.10 6.22
C VAL A 375 -8.15 -20.12 5.25
N PHE A 376 -6.99 -20.68 5.58
CA PHE A 376 -6.17 -21.46 4.65
C PHE A 376 -6.28 -22.98 4.77
N LEU A 377 -6.83 -23.53 5.86
CA LEU A 377 -6.92 -24.99 6.05
C LEU A 377 -8.24 -25.53 5.48
N SER A 378 -8.17 -26.60 4.69
CA SER A 378 -9.36 -27.38 4.28
C SER A 378 -10.02 -28.06 5.49
N GLU A 379 -11.30 -28.42 5.41
CA GLU A 379 -11.98 -29.16 6.50
C GLU A 379 -11.29 -30.50 6.85
N GLU A 380 -10.63 -31.12 5.86
CA GLU A 380 -9.82 -32.34 6.05
C GLU A 380 -8.50 -32.03 6.79
N GLU A 381 -7.86 -30.87 6.54
CA GLU A 381 -6.64 -30.39 7.22
C GLU A 381 -6.92 -29.75 8.59
N LYS A 382 -8.14 -29.29 8.86
CA LYS A 382 -8.55 -28.84 10.20
C LYS A 382 -8.68 -30.01 11.18
N SER A 383 -9.01 -31.20 10.67
CA SER A 383 -9.29 -32.38 11.49
C SER A 383 -8.13 -32.84 12.40
N PRO A 384 -6.84 -32.83 12.00
CA PRO A 384 -5.75 -33.28 12.88
C PRO A 384 -5.29 -32.20 13.88
N PHE A 385 -5.46 -30.91 13.56
CA PHE A 385 -5.12 -29.79 14.45
C PHE A 385 -6.19 -29.52 15.51
N LEU A 386 -7.44 -29.89 15.22
CA LEU A 386 -8.57 -29.73 16.13
C LEU A 386 -8.84 -30.97 16.98
N HIS A 387 -8.16 -32.09 16.73
CA HIS A 387 -8.39 -33.36 17.41
C HIS A 387 -7.12 -33.88 18.07
N ILE A 388 -7.02 -33.63 19.38
CA ILE A 388 -5.97 -34.21 20.20
C ILE A 388 -6.47 -35.58 20.70
N PRO A 389 -5.70 -36.68 20.54
CA PRO A 389 -6.08 -37.97 21.07
C PRO A 389 -6.19 -37.89 22.59
N CYS A 390 -7.38 -38.14 23.14
CA CYS A 390 -7.69 -37.95 24.56
C CYS A 390 -6.99 -38.93 25.53
N ASN A 391 -6.01 -39.72 25.05
CA ASN A 391 -5.35 -40.80 25.82
C ASN A 391 -3.80 -40.71 25.84
N GLY A 392 -3.20 -39.55 25.53
CA GLY A 392 -1.75 -39.35 25.65
C GLY A 392 -1.31 -39.05 27.09
N GLY A 393 -0.18 -39.59 27.55
CA GLY A 393 0.41 -39.20 28.84
C GLY A 393 0.96 -37.76 28.84
N GLU A 394 1.30 -37.19 30.01
CA GLU A 394 1.81 -35.81 30.16
C GLU A 394 2.96 -35.44 29.21
N GLN A 395 3.83 -36.40 28.90
CA GLN A 395 4.93 -36.24 27.95
C GLN A 395 4.46 -35.95 26.52
N HIS A 396 3.32 -36.51 26.10
CA HIS A 396 2.76 -36.29 24.76
C HIS A 396 2.27 -34.84 24.61
N PHE A 397 1.55 -34.34 25.61
CA PHE A 397 1.04 -32.97 25.62
C PHE A 397 2.14 -31.92 25.74
N THR A 398 3.18 -32.18 26.53
CA THR A 398 4.35 -31.29 26.62
C THR A 398 5.13 -31.23 25.31
N THR A 399 5.25 -32.36 24.60
CA THR A 399 5.90 -32.39 23.28
C THR A 399 5.05 -31.65 22.24
N LEU A 400 3.74 -31.87 22.19
CA LEU A 400 2.80 -31.16 21.31
C LEU A 400 2.83 -29.64 21.54
N LEU A 401 2.80 -29.19 22.80
CA LEU A 401 2.86 -27.77 23.16
C LEU A 401 4.23 -27.16 22.83
N SER A 402 5.32 -27.92 23.01
CA SER A 402 6.67 -27.54 22.57
C SER A 402 6.74 -27.35 21.05
N ASP A 403 6.16 -28.27 20.28
CA ASP A 403 6.22 -28.23 18.82
C ASP A 403 5.34 -27.11 18.24
N LEU A 404 4.14 -26.90 18.79
CA LEU A 404 3.27 -25.76 18.45
C LEU A 404 3.91 -24.41 18.81
N ALA A 405 4.65 -24.34 19.91
CA ALA A 405 5.41 -23.14 20.30
C ALA A 405 6.67 -22.92 19.45
N ARG A 406 7.22 -23.98 18.83
CA ARG A 406 8.41 -23.91 17.96
C ARG A 406 8.06 -23.58 16.50
N THR A 407 6.88 -23.96 16.00
CA THR A 407 6.45 -23.64 14.64
C THR A 407 5.80 -22.26 14.61
N ASP A 408 6.58 -21.23 14.34
CA ASP A 408 6.11 -19.85 14.24
C ASP A 408 5.40 -19.59 12.89
N ILE A 409 4.42 -20.42 12.54
CA ILE A 409 3.58 -20.27 11.35
C ILE A 409 2.87 -18.91 11.38
N THR A 410 2.55 -18.41 12.58
CA THR A 410 1.99 -17.08 12.80
C THR A 410 2.92 -15.95 12.36
N SER A 411 4.24 -16.04 12.57
CA SER A 411 5.19 -15.03 12.08
C SER A 411 5.24 -14.97 10.55
N VAL A 412 5.19 -16.11 9.85
CA VAL A 412 5.22 -16.15 8.39
C VAL A 412 3.95 -15.52 7.79
N TYR A 413 2.78 -15.78 8.38
CA TYR A 413 1.54 -15.11 7.99
C TYR A 413 1.55 -13.60 8.29
N ARG A 414 2.13 -13.18 9.43
CA ARG A 414 2.31 -11.75 9.75
C ARG A 414 3.27 -11.05 8.79
N LEU A 415 4.34 -11.71 8.36
CA LEU A 415 5.27 -11.20 7.34
C LEU A 415 4.61 -11.08 5.96
N GLY A 416 3.77 -12.03 5.57
CA GLY A 416 2.96 -11.94 4.36
C GLY A 416 1.95 -10.77 4.41
N GLN A 417 1.27 -10.58 5.53
CA GLN A 417 0.37 -9.45 5.75
C GLN A 417 1.10 -8.10 5.73
N LEU A 418 2.30 -8.02 6.30
CA LEU A 418 3.14 -6.82 6.20
C LEU A 418 3.45 -6.46 4.74
N HIS A 419 3.88 -7.43 3.93
CA HIS A 419 4.24 -7.16 2.55
C HIS A 419 3.02 -6.73 1.70
N ILE A 420 1.86 -7.32 1.97
CA ILE A 420 0.59 -6.93 1.33
C ILE A 420 0.19 -5.52 1.75
N THR A 421 0.27 -5.18 3.04
CA THR A 421 -0.08 -3.84 3.54
C THR A 421 0.87 -2.76 3.03
N GLU A 422 2.16 -3.04 2.94
CA GLU A 422 3.15 -2.16 2.33
C GLU A 422 2.82 -1.89 0.85
N SER A 423 2.51 -2.95 0.08
CA SER A 423 2.15 -2.85 -1.33
C SER A 423 0.87 -2.02 -1.54
N LEU A 424 -0.15 -2.22 -0.69
CA LEU A 424 -1.38 -1.43 -0.75
C LEU A 424 -1.16 0.04 -0.35
N CYS A 425 -0.34 0.33 0.67
CA CYS A 425 0.05 1.70 1.01
C CYS A 425 0.77 2.38 -0.16
N HIS A 426 1.64 1.66 -0.87
CA HIS A 426 2.30 2.16 -2.08
C HIS A 426 1.30 2.44 -3.20
N PHE A 427 0.36 1.51 -3.45
CA PHE A 427 -0.67 1.67 -4.46
C PHE A 427 -1.55 2.91 -4.22
N TYR A 428 -2.04 3.09 -2.99
CA TYR A 428 -2.92 4.21 -2.64
C TYR A 428 -2.22 5.56 -2.49
N SER A 429 -0.89 5.56 -2.39
CA SER A 429 -0.11 6.81 -2.38
C SER A 429 0.34 7.22 -3.78
N LYS A 430 0.62 6.27 -4.69
CA LYS A 430 1.23 6.57 -6.00
C LYS A 430 0.39 6.24 -7.22
N VAL A 431 -0.40 5.17 -7.19
CA VAL A 431 -1.13 4.65 -8.37
C VAL A 431 -2.56 5.19 -8.39
N SER A 432 -3.30 5.04 -7.29
CA SER A 432 -4.64 5.59 -7.13
C SER A 432 -4.68 6.45 -5.86
N PRO A 433 -4.37 7.76 -5.95
CA PRO A 433 -4.20 8.62 -4.78
C PRO A 433 -5.53 8.76 -4.01
N SER A 434 -5.65 8.00 -2.94
CA SER A 434 -6.76 8.06 -1.99
C SER A 434 -6.22 8.22 -0.58
N LEU A 435 -6.36 9.44 -0.05
CA LEU A 435 -5.85 9.79 1.28
C LEU A 435 -6.51 8.96 2.39
N GLN A 436 -7.83 8.72 2.28
CA GLN A 436 -8.58 7.95 3.26
C GLN A 436 -8.15 6.48 3.29
N ALA A 437 -8.00 5.86 2.10
CA ALA A 437 -7.51 4.48 2.01
C ALA A 437 -6.08 4.37 2.56
N CYS A 438 -5.20 5.32 2.21
CA CYS A 438 -3.84 5.37 2.71
C CYS A 438 -3.79 5.40 4.24
N ILE A 439 -4.64 6.20 4.88
CA ILE A 439 -4.77 6.23 6.35
C ILE A 439 -5.21 4.87 6.90
N THR A 440 -6.27 4.26 6.35
CA THR A 440 -6.76 2.96 6.86
C THR A 440 -5.72 1.84 6.77
N TYR A 441 -4.92 1.80 5.71
CA TYR A 441 -3.88 0.79 5.57
C TYR A 441 -2.66 1.08 6.46
N HIS A 442 -2.29 2.34 6.66
CA HIS A 442 -1.24 2.69 7.62
C HIS A 442 -1.68 2.42 9.07
N GLU A 443 -2.95 2.61 9.43
CA GLU A 443 -3.50 2.21 10.74
C GLU A 443 -3.38 0.69 10.95
N HIS A 444 -3.71 -0.09 9.92
CA HIS A 444 -3.54 -1.54 9.96
C HIS A 444 -2.06 -1.94 10.05
N TRP A 445 -1.18 -1.25 9.33
CA TRP A 445 0.26 -1.49 9.37
C TRP A 445 0.86 -1.22 10.76
N VAL A 446 0.39 -0.18 11.45
CA VAL A 446 0.75 0.06 12.86
C VAL A 446 0.32 -1.12 13.74
N SER A 447 -0.90 -1.63 13.57
CA SER A 447 -1.39 -2.79 14.34
C SER A 447 -0.53 -4.03 14.11
N LEU A 448 -0.12 -4.28 12.85
CA LEU A 448 0.78 -5.39 12.51
C LEU A 448 2.17 -5.20 13.12
N ALA A 449 2.75 -3.99 13.05
CA ALA A 449 4.04 -3.68 13.68
C ALA A 449 4.01 -3.93 15.19
N GLN A 450 2.92 -3.57 15.86
CA GLN A 450 2.71 -3.86 17.29
C GLN A 450 2.63 -5.35 17.58
N GLN A 451 1.92 -6.11 16.75
CA GLN A 451 1.83 -7.58 16.90
C GLN A 451 3.17 -8.28 16.69
N LEU A 452 4.02 -7.72 15.83
CA LEU A 452 5.38 -8.20 15.58
C LEU A 452 6.39 -7.73 16.61
N GLN A 453 5.99 -6.83 17.52
CA GLN A 453 6.86 -6.17 18.49
C GLN A 453 8.04 -5.41 17.84
N ASP A 454 7.90 -5.03 16.57
CA ASP A 454 8.88 -4.20 15.87
C ASP A 454 8.63 -2.73 16.21
N ARG A 455 9.40 -2.25 17.19
CA ARG A 455 9.32 -0.87 17.69
C ARG A 455 9.77 0.15 16.67
N GLU A 456 10.82 -0.14 15.90
CA GLU A 456 11.33 0.82 14.93
C GLU A 456 10.32 1.03 13.79
N LEU A 457 9.78 -0.07 13.26
CA LEU A 457 8.72 -0.02 12.24
C LEU A 457 7.48 0.69 12.77
N GLU A 458 7.03 0.38 14.00
CA GLU A 458 5.90 1.07 14.63
C GLU A 458 6.12 2.59 14.67
N GLY A 459 7.31 3.04 15.12
CA GLY A 459 7.66 4.46 15.17
C GLY A 459 7.61 5.13 13.79
N ASN A 460 8.23 4.51 12.79
CA ASN A 460 8.31 5.04 11.42
C ASN A 460 6.92 5.13 10.77
N VAL A 461 6.10 4.07 10.85
CA VAL A 461 4.75 4.05 10.26
C VAL A 461 3.85 5.08 10.94
N ARG A 462 3.95 5.25 12.26
CA ARG A 462 3.21 6.29 13.00
C ARG A 462 3.60 7.71 12.59
N GLN A 463 4.87 7.94 12.27
CA GLN A 463 5.33 9.23 11.76
C GLN A 463 4.73 9.54 10.38
N THR A 464 4.69 8.55 9.48
CA THR A 464 4.02 8.68 8.16
C THR A 464 2.52 8.94 8.33
N LEU A 465 1.86 8.19 9.21
CA LEU A 465 0.44 8.32 9.49
C LEU A 465 0.08 9.69 10.10
N SER A 466 0.97 10.27 10.92
CA SER A 466 0.83 11.67 11.37
C SER A 466 0.81 12.66 10.18
N GLN A 467 1.70 12.50 9.20
CA GLN A 467 1.72 13.36 8.01
C GLN A 467 0.46 13.21 7.16
N LEU A 468 -0.07 11.98 7.04
CA LEU A 468 -1.32 11.71 6.33
C LEU A 468 -2.52 12.38 7.01
N TYR A 469 -2.62 12.28 8.34
CA TYR A 469 -3.67 12.99 9.09
C TYR A 469 -3.51 14.51 9.04
N GLN A 470 -2.27 15.02 9.01
CA GLN A 470 -2.02 16.44 8.83
C GLN A 470 -2.53 16.92 7.47
N ALA A 471 -2.36 16.12 6.41
CA ALA A 471 -2.81 16.44 5.05
C ALA A 471 -4.35 16.55 4.94
N LEU A 472 -5.12 15.87 5.81
CA LEU A 472 -6.59 16.01 5.86
C LEU A 472 -7.04 17.40 6.32
N GLY A 473 -6.24 18.09 7.14
CA GLY A 473 -6.51 19.47 7.58
C GLY A 473 -7.73 19.68 8.48
N THR A 474 -8.47 18.63 8.85
CA THR A 474 -9.61 18.74 9.77
C THR A 474 -9.16 18.84 11.22
N SER A 475 -9.93 19.52 12.08
CA SER A 475 -9.58 19.66 13.50
C SER A 475 -9.45 18.31 14.22
N GLY A 476 -10.32 17.34 13.88
CA GLY A 476 -10.24 15.98 14.40
C GLY A 476 -8.99 15.24 13.95
N ALA A 477 -8.64 15.33 12.65
CA ALA A 477 -7.44 14.68 12.12
C ALA A 477 -6.15 15.30 12.67
N LEU A 478 -6.10 16.61 12.92
CA LEU A 478 -4.93 17.25 13.57
C LEU A 478 -4.68 16.68 14.97
N ARG A 479 -5.74 16.38 15.74
CA ARG A 479 -5.60 15.71 17.05
C ARG A 479 -5.06 14.28 16.90
N GLN A 480 -5.58 13.51 15.95
CA GLN A 480 -5.08 12.16 15.66
C GLN A 480 -3.61 12.18 15.20
N SER A 481 -3.24 13.14 14.35
CA SER A 481 -1.86 13.37 13.93
C SER A 481 -0.94 13.64 15.12
N LEU A 482 -1.40 14.46 16.07
CA LEU A 482 -0.65 14.79 17.28
C LEU A 482 -0.46 13.57 18.18
N ASP A 483 -1.50 12.75 18.35
CA ASP A 483 -1.41 11.51 19.13
C ASP A 483 -0.40 10.54 18.51
N CYS A 484 -0.41 10.40 17.18
CA CYS A 484 0.55 9.55 16.47
C CYS A 484 1.98 10.09 16.56
N THR A 485 2.14 11.42 16.51
CA THR A 485 3.45 12.08 16.74
C THR A 485 3.96 11.84 18.15
N LYS A 486 3.11 11.96 19.17
CA LYS A 486 3.48 11.72 20.57
C LYS A 486 3.86 10.25 20.82
N GLN A 487 3.14 9.32 20.20
CA GLN A 487 3.44 7.89 20.32
C GLN A 487 4.75 7.53 19.61
N SER A 488 4.97 8.01 18.38
CA SER A 488 6.26 7.82 17.68
C SER A 488 7.42 8.48 18.42
N LEU A 489 7.23 9.68 18.95
CA LEU A 489 8.22 10.36 19.79
C LEU A 489 8.63 9.52 21.00
N ARG A 490 7.66 8.94 21.72
CA ARG A 490 7.94 8.06 22.87
C ARG A 490 8.79 6.86 22.44
N ILE A 491 8.43 6.22 21.34
CA ILE A 491 9.18 5.09 20.77
C ILE A 491 10.61 5.50 20.41
N PHE A 492 10.80 6.64 19.72
CA PHE A 492 12.14 7.09 19.34
C PHE A 492 13.01 7.48 20.53
N ILE A 493 12.41 7.99 21.62
CA ILE A 493 13.14 8.21 22.88
C ILE A 493 13.56 6.87 23.50
N ASP A 494 12.66 5.89 23.54
CA ASP A 494 12.93 4.56 24.09
C ASP A 494 13.99 3.80 23.28
N LEU A 495 14.06 4.02 21.96
CA LEU A 495 15.08 3.48 21.06
C LEU A 495 16.39 4.29 21.04
N GLU A 496 16.48 5.38 21.80
CA GLU A 496 17.58 6.36 21.78
C GLU A 496 17.88 6.98 20.40
N GLU A 497 16.89 7.02 19.51
CA GLU A 497 17.00 7.61 18.18
C GLU A 497 16.86 9.14 18.22
N THR A 498 17.99 9.82 18.47
CA THR A 498 18.00 11.27 18.73
C THR A 498 17.51 12.13 17.57
N VAL A 499 17.81 11.72 16.33
CA VAL A 499 17.41 12.46 15.13
C VAL A 499 15.90 12.38 14.93
N LYS A 500 15.34 11.17 14.90
CA LYS A 500 13.89 10.95 14.74
C LYS A 500 13.11 11.55 15.91
N ALA A 501 13.61 11.45 17.15
CA ALA A 501 13.00 12.09 18.31
C ALA A 501 12.95 13.62 18.19
N ALA A 502 14.05 14.26 17.77
CA ALA A 502 14.08 15.72 17.58
C ALA A 502 13.14 16.17 16.45
N GLU A 503 13.04 15.41 15.37
CA GLU A 503 12.09 15.67 14.29
C GLU A 503 10.64 15.48 14.75
N ALA A 504 10.34 14.48 15.58
CA ALA A 504 9.01 14.27 16.14
C ALA A 504 8.60 15.42 17.10
N TRP A 505 9.53 15.93 17.92
CA TRP A 505 9.29 17.15 18.72
C TRP A 505 8.93 18.35 17.83
N LEU A 506 9.68 18.55 16.73
CA LEU A 506 9.41 19.61 15.76
C LEU A 506 8.03 19.44 15.09
N GLN A 507 7.66 18.22 14.70
CA GLN A 507 6.35 17.95 14.11
C GLN A 507 5.21 18.21 15.10
N ALA A 508 5.37 17.84 16.38
CA ALA A 508 4.38 18.17 17.38
C ALA A 508 4.19 19.69 17.54
N GLY A 509 5.28 20.47 17.55
CA GLY A 509 5.20 21.94 17.55
C GLY A 509 4.47 22.52 16.32
N ARG A 510 4.66 21.92 15.13
CA ARG A 510 3.93 22.28 13.90
C ARG A 510 2.43 22.02 14.03
N LEU A 511 2.06 20.88 14.59
CA LEU A 511 0.66 20.52 14.79
C LEU A 511 -0.01 21.46 15.80
N TYR A 512 0.67 21.81 16.90
CA TYR A 512 0.17 22.83 17.83
C TYR A 512 0.00 24.21 17.18
N TYR A 513 0.91 24.59 16.28
CA TYR A 513 0.77 25.83 15.51
C TYR A 513 -0.48 25.79 14.61
N LEU A 514 -0.72 24.68 13.91
CA LEU A 514 -1.93 24.49 13.09
C LEU A 514 -3.22 24.47 13.94
N MET A 515 -3.16 23.92 15.15
CA MET A 515 -4.27 23.90 16.11
C MET A 515 -4.51 25.24 16.82
N GLN A 516 -3.64 26.24 16.58
CA GLN A 516 -3.69 27.58 17.19
C GLN A 516 -3.37 27.62 18.69
N GLU A 517 -2.63 26.63 19.21
CA GLU A 517 -2.16 26.59 20.60
C GLU A 517 -0.74 27.19 20.71
N ASP A 518 -0.63 28.49 20.45
CA ASP A 518 0.65 29.19 20.25
C ASP A 518 1.60 29.15 21.48
N GLU A 519 1.07 28.93 22.69
CA GLU A 519 1.86 28.81 23.93
C GLU A 519 2.74 27.55 23.95
N LEU A 520 2.28 26.47 23.31
CA LEU A 520 2.99 25.19 23.30
C LEU A 520 4.02 25.11 22.17
N VAL A 521 3.82 25.84 21.07
CA VAL A 521 4.65 25.74 19.86
C VAL A 521 6.13 25.95 20.16
N GLU A 522 6.47 27.02 20.87
CA GLU A 522 7.86 27.35 21.21
C GLU A 522 8.48 26.32 22.14
N MET A 523 7.71 25.82 23.12
CA MET A 523 8.15 24.79 24.05
C MET A 523 8.59 23.52 23.30
N TYR A 524 7.79 23.08 22.33
CA TYR A 524 8.10 21.90 21.51
C TYR A 524 9.27 22.15 20.54
N PHE A 525 9.37 23.34 19.94
CA PHE A 525 10.52 23.68 19.08
C PHE A 525 11.83 23.78 19.87
N GLN A 526 11.80 24.37 21.06
CA GLN A 526 12.96 24.41 21.95
C GLN A 526 13.35 23.00 22.42
N ALA A 527 12.37 22.13 22.74
CA ALA A 527 12.63 20.74 23.09
C ALA A 527 13.30 19.96 21.94
N ALA A 528 12.86 20.17 20.69
CA ALA A 528 13.49 19.58 19.50
C ALA A 528 14.97 19.97 19.42
N VAL A 529 15.27 21.26 19.50
CA VAL A 529 16.64 21.79 19.42
C VAL A 529 17.49 21.30 20.59
N GLN A 530 16.97 21.34 21.83
CA GLN A 530 17.70 20.87 23.00
C GLN A 530 18.06 19.39 22.90
N THR A 531 17.19 18.57 22.29
CA THR A 531 17.46 17.15 22.04
C THR A 531 18.68 16.97 21.12
N ALA A 532 18.79 17.77 20.06
CA ALA A 532 19.97 17.77 19.18
C ALA A 532 21.24 18.31 19.87
N LEU A 533 21.12 19.39 20.66
CA LEU A 533 22.25 20.01 21.36
C LEU A 533 22.83 19.13 22.48
N LYS A 534 22.00 18.37 23.21
CA LYS A 534 22.44 17.45 24.27
C LYS A 534 23.43 16.39 23.78
N ARG A 535 23.35 16.01 22.50
CA ARG A 535 24.22 15.03 21.85
C ARG A 535 25.28 15.70 20.95
N GLU A 536 25.47 17.01 21.12
CA GLU A 536 26.43 17.86 20.39
C GLU A 536 26.26 17.87 18.86
N ASN A 537 25.07 17.53 18.36
CA ASN A 537 24.78 17.53 16.92
C ASN A 537 24.38 18.93 16.45
N PHE A 538 25.37 19.82 16.29
CA PHE A 538 25.15 21.22 15.92
C PHE A 538 24.55 21.39 14.52
N SER A 539 24.84 20.50 13.57
CA SER A 539 24.23 20.54 12.23
C SER A 539 22.73 20.28 12.29
N LEU A 540 22.31 19.25 13.05
CA LEU A 540 20.90 18.98 13.26
C LEU A 540 20.21 20.13 14.01
N ALA A 541 20.85 20.69 15.04
CA ALA A 541 20.30 21.82 15.79
C ALA A 541 20.09 23.05 14.89
N MET A 542 21.04 23.36 14.00
CA MET A 542 20.91 24.43 13.01
C MET A 542 19.72 24.19 12.08
N ASP A 543 19.57 22.98 11.54
CA ASP A 543 18.46 22.62 10.67
C ASP A 543 17.11 22.69 11.40
N LEU A 544 17.07 22.31 12.67
CA LEU A 544 15.86 22.40 13.50
C LEU A 544 15.47 23.85 13.78
N TYR A 545 16.43 24.74 14.09
CA TYR A 545 16.15 26.17 14.22
C TYR A 545 15.59 26.75 12.91
N GLU A 546 16.17 26.38 11.77
CA GLU A 546 15.65 26.84 10.48
C GLU A 546 14.25 26.29 10.21
N LYS A 547 14.03 24.99 10.39
CA LYS A 547 12.73 24.34 10.20
C LYS A 547 11.64 24.86 11.15
N ALA A 548 12.00 25.32 12.35
CA ALA A 548 11.10 25.97 13.31
C ALA A 548 10.83 27.43 12.93
N GLY A 549 11.82 28.16 12.42
CA GLY A 549 11.60 29.48 11.83
C GLY A 549 10.68 29.42 10.61
N ASP A 550 10.81 28.37 9.78
CA ASP A 550 10.02 28.17 8.56
C ASP A 550 8.52 28.01 8.85
N THR A 551 8.14 27.47 10.00
CA THR A 551 6.73 27.29 10.35
C THR A 551 6.03 28.63 10.61
N PHE A 552 6.72 29.53 11.32
CA PHE A 552 6.24 30.90 11.54
C PHE A 552 6.38 31.73 10.26
N PHE A 553 7.46 31.55 9.50
CA PHE A 553 7.70 32.29 8.27
C PHE A 553 6.64 31.99 7.20
N ASN A 554 6.29 30.72 6.97
CA ASN A 554 5.25 30.32 6.01
C ASN A 554 3.84 30.52 6.57
N GLY A 555 3.72 30.70 7.88
CA GLY A 555 2.48 30.97 8.57
C GLY A 555 1.91 32.37 8.31
N SER A 556 0.61 32.53 8.52
CA SER A 556 -0.06 33.85 8.51
C SER A 556 0.02 34.59 9.86
N ARG A 557 0.36 33.89 10.95
CA ARG A 557 0.35 34.40 12.34
C ARG A 557 1.76 34.39 12.92
N ASN A 558 2.03 35.32 13.84
CA ASN A 558 3.27 35.40 14.62
C ASN A 558 4.56 35.29 13.79
N ARG A 559 4.58 35.87 12.58
CA ARG A 559 5.73 35.78 11.66
C ARG A 559 6.99 36.41 12.26
N ASP A 560 6.83 37.40 13.13
CA ASP A 560 7.88 38.06 13.90
C ASP A 560 8.72 37.08 14.74
N ARG A 561 8.11 36.02 15.27
CA ARG A 561 8.80 34.98 16.05
C ARG A 561 9.86 34.23 15.24
N ALA A 562 9.69 34.11 13.91
CA ALA A 562 10.69 33.47 13.05
C ALA A 562 12.06 34.17 13.10
N VAL A 563 12.10 35.48 13.42
CA VAL A 563 13.35 36.25 13.57
C VAL A 563 14.23 35.64 14.66
N GLU A 564 13.66 35.22 15.79
CA GLU A 564 14.42 34.66 16.92
C GLU A 564 15.07 33.33 16.55
N PHE A 565 14.31 32.44 15.89
CA PHE A 565 14.83 31.14 15.44
C PHE A 565 15.96 31.30 14.41
N TYR A 566 15.81 32.19 13.43
CA TYR A 566 16.85 32.43 12.43
C TYR A 566 18.06 33.19 12.99
N ARG A 567 17.85 34.38 13.55
CA ARG A 567 18.93 35.28 13.99
C ARG A 567 19.58 34.81 15.28
N GLY A 568 18.78 34.36 16.26
CA GLY A 568 19.25 33.95 17.58
C GLY A 568 19.79 32.53 17.61
N GLY A 569 19.19 31.61 16.84
CA GLY A 569 19.56 30.19 16.82
C GLY A 569 20.40 29.77 15.63
N ALA A 570 19.83 29.81 14.43
CA ALA A 570 20.44 29.20 13.23
C ALA A 570 21.71 29.92 12.75
N VAL A 571 21.73 31.26 12.68
CA VAL A 571 22.88 32.03 12.17
C VAL A 571 24.16 31.82 12.99
N PRO A 572 24.14 31.89 14.34
CA PRO A 572 25.34 31.58 15.15
C PRO A 572 25.89 30.18 14.91
N LEU A 573 25.02 29.18 14.76
CA LEU A 573 25.44 27.80 14.45
C LEU A 573 26.00 27.69 13.04
N ALA A 574 25.38 28.32 12.04
CA ALA A 574 25.89 28.35 10.67
C ALA A 574 27.31 28.94 10.60
N ARG A 575 27.56 30.04 11.34
CA ARG A 575 28.91 30.63 11.46
C ARG A 575 29.90 29.70 12.15
N LYS A 576 29.50 29.06 13.25
CA LYS A 576 30.33 28.09 13.98
C LYS A 576 30.74 26.91 13.09
N LEU A 577 29.82 26.44 12.26
CA LEU A 577 30.03 25.33 11.31
C LEU A 577 30.64 25.78 9.97
N GLN A 578 30.89 27.08 9.79
CA GLN A 578 31.35 27.68 8.52
C GLN A 578 30.44 27.35 7.32
N ALA A 579 29.14 27.14 7.57
CA ALA A 579 28.13 26.84 6.57
C ALA A 579 27.64 28.12 5.86
N THR A 580 28.51 28.71 5.02
CA THR A 580 28.27 30.00 4.35
C THR A 580 27.04 30.01 3.44
N LYS A 581 26.72 28.88 2.79
CA LYS A 581 25.49 28.73 1.98
C LYS A 581 24.22 28.83 2.83
N THR A 582 24.21 28.17 3.98
CA THR A 582 23.07 28.21 4.92
C THR A 582 22.94 29.59 5.54
N GLU A 583 24.06 30.23 5.91
CA GLU A 583 24.07 31.60 6.41
C GLU A 583 23.48 32.59 5.39
N LEU A 584 23.86 32.48 4.11
CA LEU A 584 23.29 33.29 3.03
C LEU A 584 21.78 33.09 2.90
N ARG A 585 21.32 31.84 2.90
CA ARG A 585 19.89 31.50 2.86
C ARG A 585 19.12 32.11 4.03
N LEU A 586 19.67 32.04 5.25
CA LEU A 586 19.07 32.62 6.46
C LEU A 586 19.00 34.15 6.39
N PHE A 587 20.04 34.84 5.90
CA PHE A 587 19.98 36.30 5.72
C PHE A 587 18.97 36.72 4.67
N ASN A 588 18.87 35.98 3.56
CA ASN A 588 17.80 36.21 2.60
C ASN A 588 16.44 36.09 3.29
N LYS A 589 16.15 34.96 3.96
CA LYS A 589 14.88 34.73 4.70
C LYS A 589 14.58 35.86 5.71
N LEU A 590 15.57 36.28 6.49
CA LEU A 590 15.45 37.38 7.44
C LEU A 590 15.13 38.73 6.77
N ALA A 591 15.76 39.04 5.63
CA ALA A 591 15.47 40.26 4.89
C ALA A 591 14.02 40.31 4.39
N GLU A 592 13.52 39.23 3.80
CA GLU A 592 12.13 39.14 3.35
C GLU A 592 11.12 39.22 4.50
N LEU A 593 11.44 38.56 5.61
CA LEU A 593 10.60 38.63 6.79
C LEU A 593 10.49 40.07 7.32
N GLN A 594 11.60 40.79 7.40
CA GLN A 594 11.61 42.19 7.84
C GLN A 594 10.90 43.11 6.84
N ILE A 595 11.01 42.87 5.53
CA ILE A 595 10.21 43.59 4.51
C ILE A 595 8.72 43.38 4.76
N GLY A 596 8.29 42.14 5.00
CA GLY A 596 6.88 41.80 5.28
C GLY A 596 6.36 42.40 6.58
N LEU A 597 7.22 42.56 7.58
CA LEU A 597 6.92 43.22 8.86
C LEU A 597 7.07 44.75 8.81
N GLN A 598 7.36 45.33 7.64
CA GLN A 598 7.62 46.77 7.44
C GLN A 598 8.80 47.33 8.24
N GLY A 599 9.71 46.47 8.71
CA GLY A 599 10.94 46.82 9.41
C GLY A 599 12.10 47.11 8.45
N TYR A 600 11.95 48.10 7.57
CA TYR A 600 12.85 48.31 6.42
C TYR A 600 14.31 48.59 6.79
N GLU A 601 14.59 49.27 7.90
CA GLU A 601 15.97 49.50 8.37
C GLU A 601 16.69 48.19 8.72
N LYS A 602 16.03 47.29 9.45
CA LYS A 602 16.57 45.96 9.77
C LYS A 602 16.65 45.08 8.53
N ALA A 603 15.69 45.22 7.60
CA ALA A 603 15.74 44.53 6.32
C ALA A 603 16.98 44.92 5.51
N LEU A 604 17.37 46.20 5.56
CA LEU A 604 18.56 46.71 4.88
C LEU A 604 19.84 46.07 5.42
N GLU A 605 19.96 45.92 6.75
CA GLU A 605 21.10 45.23 7.37
C GLU A 605 21.24 43.79 6.85
N PHE A 606 20.15 43.01 6.85
CA PHE A 606 20.20 41.62 6.40
C PHE A 606 20.39 41.49 4.87
N ALA A 607 19.73 42.33 4.08
CA ALA A 607 19.86 42.30 2.62
C ALA A 607 21.28 42.68 2.16
N THR A 608 21.91 43.67 2.81
CA THR A 608 23.31 44.06 2.51
C THR A 608 24.31 42.97 2.92
N LEU A 609 24.08 42.31 4.06
CA LEU A 609 24.88 41.15 4.47
C LEU A 609 24.74 39.98 3.49
N ALA A 610 23.51 39.69 3.05
CA ALA A 610 23.23 38.66 2.05
C ALA A 610 23.95 38.96 0.73
N ALA A 611 23.83 40.18 0.19
CA ALA A 611 24.47 40.56 -1.06
C ALA A 611 26.02 40.50 -1.00
N ARG A 612 26.62 40.86 0.14
CA ARG A 612 28.08 40.73 0.34
C ARG A 612 28.53 39.29 0.46
N LEU A 613 27.69 38.42 1.03
CA LEU A 613 28.00 37.01 1.19
C LEU A 613 27.79 36.24 -0.13
N SER A 614 26.76 36.57 -0.90
CA SER A 614 26.46 35.91 -2.19
C SER A 614 27.61 36.06 -3.19
N ILE A 615 28.21 37.25 -3.30
CA ILE A 615 29.38 37.49 -4.15
C ILE A 615 30.54 36.55 -3.78
N ARG A 616 30.75 36.29 -2.48
CA ARG A 616 31.83 35.41 -2.01
C ARG A 616 31.52 33.93 -2.21
N VAL A 617 30.26 33.54 -2.13
CA VAL A 617 29.81 32.14 -2.29
C VAL A 617 29.77 31.73 -3.77
N GLY A 618 29.48 32.67 -4.68
CA GLY A 618 29.40 32.41 -6.12
C GLY A 618 28.13 31.67 -6.56
N ASP A 619 27.08 31.67 -5.72
CA ASP A 619 25.77 31.12 -6.08
C ASP A 619 24.94 32.20 -6.78
N GLN A 620 24.86 32.12 -8.11
CA GLN A 620 24.19 33.10 -8.95
C GLN A 620 22.71 33.29 -8.60
N LEU A 621 22.01 32.22 -8.20
CA LEU A 621 20.58 32.30 -7.88
C LEU A 621 20.37 33.00 -6.53
N GLN A 622 21.18 32.67 -5.52
CA GLN A 622 21.12 33.37 -4.24
C GLN A 622 21.62 34.82 -4.32
N GLU A 623 22.55 35.11 -5.24
CA GLU A 623 22.99 36.47 -5.54
C GLU A 623 21.87 37.31 -6.17
N LEU A 624 21.17 36.75 -7.16
CA LEU A 624 19.99 37.36 -7.77
C LEU A 624 18.92 37.66 -6.70
N VAL A 625 18.62 36.69 -5.83
CA VAL A 625 17.65 36.86 -4.74
C VAL A 625 18.09 37.96 -3.75
N ALA A 626 19.37 38.02 -3.41
CA ALA A 626 19.90 39.01 -2.47
C ALA A 626 19.81 40.44 -3.03
N PHE A 627 20.23 40.66 -4.28
CA PHE A 627 20.13 41.98 -4.91
C PHE A 627 18.69 42.41 -5.17
N HIS A 628 17.80 41.48 -5.53
CA HIS A 628 16.38 41.78 -5.66
C HIS A 628 15.78 42.25 -4.33
N ARG A 629 16.07 41.53 -3.22
CA ARG A 629 15.58 41.93 -1.88
C ARG A 629 16.15 43.27 -1.46
N LEU A 630 17.43 43.52 -1.72
CA LEU A 630 18.09 44.80 -1.44
C LEU A 630 17.43 45.95 -2.21
N ALA A 631 17.13 45.76 -3.50
CA ALA A 631 16.42 46.73 -4.33
C ALA A 631 15.02 47.04 -3.76
N THR A 632 14.27 46.01 -3.37
CA THR A 632 12.95 46.17 -2.75
C THR A 632 13.03 46.96 -1.43
N VAL A 633 14.06 46.73 -0.61
CA VAL A 633 14.27 47.52 0.61
C VAL A 633 14.55 48.98 0.29
N TYR A 634 15.44 49.27 -0.67
CA TYR A 634 15.72 50.64 -1.09
C TYR A 634 14.48 51.35 -1.64
N TYR A 635 13.63 50.64 -2.38
CA TYR A 635 12.36 51.19 -2.86
C TYR A 635 11.45 51.65 -1.70
N PHE A 636 11.28 50.82 -0.67
CA PHE A 636 10.48 51.17 0.50
C PHE A 636 11.11 52.25 1.39
N LEU A 637 12.44 52.37 1.38
CA LEU A 637 13.17 53.46 2.03
C LEU A 637 13.22 54.76 1.19
N HIS A 638 12.50 54.80 0.06
CA HIS A 638 12.47 55.94 -0.87
C HIS A 638 13.82 56.29 -1.51
N MET A 639 14.79 55.36 -1.49
CA MET A 639 16.08 55.49 -2.16
C MET A 639 16.00 54.94 -3.59
N TYR A 640 15.22 55.62 -4.44
CA TYR A 640 14.79 55.08 -5.73
C TYR A 640 15.93 54.84 -6.74
N GLU A 641 16.95 55.70 -6.77
CA GLU A 641 18.12 55.53 -7.65
C GLU A 641 18.90 54.25 -7.28
N MET A 642 19.14 54.04 -5.99
CA MET A 642 19.81 52.83 -5.48
C MET A 642 18.98 51.57 -5.71
N ALA A 643 17.65 51.68 -5.66
CA ALA A 643 16.74 50.58 -5.96
C ALA A 643 16.82 50.19 -7.45
N GLU A 644 16.82 51.17 -8.35
CA GLU A 644 16.99 50.94 -9.79
C GLU A 644 18.33 50.23 -10.07
N ASP A 645 19.44 50.74 -9.54
CA ASP A 645 20.77 50.15 -9.73
C ASP A 645 20.82 48.69 -9.26
N CYS A 646 20.21 48.38 -8.12
CA CYS A 646 20.17 47.01 -7.59
C CYS A 646 19.28 46.09 -8.44
N TYR A 647 18.14 46.57 -8.94
CA TYR A 647 17.31 45.81 -9.87
C TYR A 647 18.03 45.55 -11.19
N LEU A 648 18.73 46.55 -11.75
CA LEU A 648 19.53 46.40 -12.96
C LEU A 648 20.65 45.36 -12.78
N LYS A 649 21.35 45.41 -11.63
CA LYS A 649 22.34 44.39 -11.29
C LYS A 649 21.73 43.00 -11.21
N THR A 650 20.53 42.87 -10.66
CA THR A 650 19.78 41.61 -10.59
C THR A 650 19.48 41.06 -12.00
N LEU A 651 19.09 41.94 -12.92
CA LEU A 651 18.80 41.58 -14.32
C LEU A 651 20.06 41.19 -15.11
N ALA A 652 21.21 41.79 -14.78
CA ALA A 652 22.50 41.47 -15.39
C ALA A 652 23.03 40.07 -15.00
N LEU A 653 22.59 39.52 -13.87
CA LEU A 653 22.96 38.18 -13.39
C LEU A 653 22.17 37.04 -14.09
N ARG A 654 21.54 37.34 -15.22
CA ARG A 654 20.66 36.42 -15.97
C ARG A 654 21.36 35.10 -16.35
N PRO A 655 20.76 33.93 -16.07
CA PRO A 655 21.23 32.66 -16.62
C PRO A 655 21.15 32.66 -18.17
N PRO A 656 22.10 32.01 -18.86
CA PRO A 656 22.29 32.14 -20.32
C PRO A 656 21.13 31.64 -21.20
N LEU A 657 20.14 30.95 -20.64
CA LEU A 657 18.94 30.49 -21.37
C LEU A 657 17.71 30.63 -20.46
N LEU A 658 16.68 31.35 -20.90
CA LEU A 658 15.33 31.32 -20.32
C LEU A 658 14.72 29.95 -20.62
N GLN A 659 15.03 28.93 -19.82
CA GLN A 659 14.55 27.56 -20.08
C GLN A 659 13.15 27.32 -19.52
N CYS A 660 12.65 28.19 -18.63
CA CYS A 660 11.41 27.97 -17.88
C CYS A 660 10.44 29.18 -17.94
N SER A 661 9.15 28.91 -18.09
CA SER A 661 8.07 29.93 -18.05
C SER A 661 8.05 30.73 -16.73
N GLY A 662 8.52 30.16 -15.62
CA GLY A 662 8.63 30.88 -14.34
C GLY A 662 9.67 32.01 -14.35
N GLU A 663 10.76 31.87 -15.11
CA GLU A 663 11.83 32.87 -15.18
C GLU A 663 11.40 34.09 -16.00
N ALA A 664 10.80 33.86 -17.17
CA ALA A 664 10.28 34.95 -17.99
C ALA A 664 9.18 35.75 -17.25
N LEU A 665 8.36 35.10 -16.41
CA LEU A 665 7.39 35.78 -15.55
C LEU A 665 8.08 36.66 -14.50
N TYR A 666 9.18 36.19 -13.91
CA TYR A 666 9.98 36.98 -12.98
C TYR A 666 10.54 38.24 -13.66
N TYR A 667 11.21 38.09 -14.81
CA TYR A 667 11.78 39.23 -15.54
C TYR A 667 10.70 40.22 -15.97
N CYS A 668 9.57 39.74 -16.49
CA CYS A 668 8.42 40.58 -16.82
C CYS A 668 7.97 41.42 -15.61
N LYS A 669 7.84 40.81 -14.42
CA LYS A 669 7.46 41.53 -13.20
C LYS A 669 8.51 42.56 -12.78
N VAL A 670 9.79 42.23 -12.86
CA VAL A 670 10.88 43.17 -12.50
C VAL A 670 10.91 44.35 -13.47
N TYR A 671 10.82 44.12 -14.78
CA TYR A 671 10.76 45.19 -15.77
C TYR A 671 9.51 46.08 -15.62
N CYS A 672 8.35 45.49 -15.35
CA CYS A 672 7.15 46.25 -15.00
C CYS A 672 7.35 47.08 -13.73
N HIS A 673 8.02 46.54 -12.71
CA HIS A 673 8.28 47.25 -11.47
C HIS A 673 9.23 48.43 -11.70
N LEU A 674 10.32 48.22 -12.47
CA LEU A 674 11.24 49.26 -12.90
C LEU A 674 10.53 50.35 -13.70
N GLY A 675 9.73 49.99 -14.70
CA GLY A 675 8.96 50.97 -15.50
C GLY A 675 8.03 51.82 -14.66
N ASN A 676 7.34 51.24 -13.66
CA ASN A 676 6.50 52.02 -12.74
C ASN A 676 7.35 52.91 -11.81
N LEU A 677 8.50 52.42 -11.33
CA LEU A 677 9.43 53.15 -10.46
C LEU A 677 10.00 54.35 -11.22
N THR A 678 10.47 54.17 -12.44
CA THR A 678 11.06 55.24 -13.24
C THR A 678 10.02 56.26 -13.70
N LEU A 679 8.83 55.81 -14.13
CA LEU A 679 7.75 56.69 -14.54
C LEU A 679 7.24 57.58 -13.40
N HIS A 680 6.93 56.98 -12.25
CA HIS A 680 6.24 57.71 -11.17
C HIS A 680 7.17 58.32 -10.13
N LYS A 681 8.34 57.74 -9.88
CA LYS A 681 9.26 58.19 -8.81
C LYS A 681 10.43 58.99 -9.36
N LEU A 682 11.09 58.49 -10.41
CA LEU A 682 12.22 59.19 -11.04
C LEU A 682 11.78 60.21 -12.11
N LYS A 683 10.55 60.09 -12.62
CA LYS A 683 9.96 60.94 -13.66
C LYS A 683 10.74 60.90 -14.99
N ASP A 684 11.30 59.73 -15.31
CA ASP A 684 11.93 59.49 -16.61
C ASP A 684 11.00 58.64 -17.49
N GLU A 685 10.30 59.30 -18.41
CA GLU A 685 9.36 58.64 -19.31
C GLU A 685 10.04 57.79 -20.39
N GLN A 686 11.27 58.12 -20.78
CA GLN A 686 11.98 57.41 -21.85
C GLN A 686 12.47 56.06 -21.34
N ASP A 687 13.13 56.05 -20.19
CA ASP A 687 13.60 54.82 -19.57
C ASP A 687 12.41 53.95 -19.10
N ALA A 688 11.32 54.57 -18.61
CA ALA A 688 10.08 53.85 -18.29
C ALA A 688 9.49 53.11 -19.49
N ALA A 689 9.37 53.79 -20.64
CA ALA A 689 8.88 53.16 -21.86
C ALA A 689 9.78 52.00 -22.31
N ALA A 690 11.11 52.16 -22.22
CA ALA A 690 12.06 51.09 -22.53
C ALA A 690 11.86 49.85 -21.64
N TYR A 691 11.70 50.04 -20.32
CA TYR A 691 11.44 48.91 -19.40
C TYR A 691 10.09 48.24 -19.68
N PHE A 692 9.02 48.99 -19.96
CA PHE A 692 7.73 48.38 -20.31
C PHE A 692 7.78 47.61 -21.63
N LEU A 693 8.54 48.07 -22.63
CA LEU A 693 8.77 47.32 -23.87
C LEU A 693 9.53 46.01 -23.63
N LEU A 694 10.54 46.00 -22.76
CA LEU A 694 11.24 44.79 -22.35
C LEU A 694 10.31 43.83 -21.57
N ALA A 695 9.42 44.36 -20.74
CA ALA A 695 8.39 43.56 -20.07
C ALA A 695 7.41 42.95 -21.07
N LEU A 696 7.02 43.69 -22.10
CA LEU A 696 6.13 43.21 -23.16
C LEU A 696 6.79 42.07 -23.95
N ALA A 697 8.07 42.21 -24.31
CA ALA A 697 8.82 41.14 -24.97
C ALA A 697 8.82 39.85 -24.12
N ALA A 698 9.09 39.95 -22.81
CA ALA A 698 9.02 38.81 -21.90
C ALA A 698 7.59 38.21 -21.79
N ALA A 699 6.55 39.04 -21.77
CA ALA A 699 5.15 38.60 -21.75
C ALA A 699 4.71 37.93 -23.06
N THR A 700 5.29 38.33 -24.20
CA THR A 700 5.06 37.67 -25.50
C THR A 700 5.72 36.29 -25.56
N GLU A 701 6.93 36.14 -25.01
CA GLU A 701 7.59 34.83 -24.88
C GLU A 701 6.81 33.86 -23.97
N LEU A 702 6.09 34.38 -22.98
CA LEU A 702 5.22 33.60 -22.09
C LEU A 702 3.89 33.17 -22.72
N GLY A 703 3.43 33.87 -23.76
CA GLY A 703 2.07 33.70 -24.31
C GLY A 703 0.94 34.15 -23.38
N ASP A 704 1.22 34.95 -22.34
CA ASP A 704 0.20 35.44 -21.40
C ASP A 704 -0.46 36.73 -21.92
N GLN A 705 -1.63 36.59 -22.53
CA GLN A 705 -2.38 37.71 -23.10
C GLN A 705 -2.79 38.75 -22.05
N LYS A 706 -3.10 38.32 -20.81
CA LYS A 706 -3.55 39.25 -19.76
C LYS A 706 -2.43 40.19 -19.33
N LEU A 707 -1.20 39.66 -19.24
CA LEU A 707 -0.02 40.47 -18.92
C LEU A 707 0.31 41.42 -20.06
N GLN A 708 0.19 40.99 -21.32
CA GLN A 708 0.39 41.86 -22.48
C GLN A 708 -0.59 43.03 -22.46
N ASP A 709 -1.89 42.78 -22.27
CA ASP A 709 -2.91 43.83 -22.23
C ASP A 709 -2.66 44.84 -21.08
N LEU A 710 -2.23 44.34 -19.91
CA LEU A 710 -1.86 45.18 -18.77
C LEU A 710 -0.65 46.08 -19.08
N ILE A 711 0.37 45.55 -19.75
CA ILE A 711 1.57 46.30 -20.13
C ILE A 711 1.25 47.31 -21.23
N HIS A 712 0.39 46.95 -22.19
CA HIS A 712 -0.11 47.86 -23.21
C HIS A 712 -0.89 49.03 -22.62
N ALA A 713 -1.74 48.79 -21.60
CA ALA A 713 -2.41 49.87 -20.89
C ALA A 713 -1.40 50.82 -20.21
N LYS A 714 -0.38 50.27 -19.54
CA LYS A 714 0.68 51.07 -18.91
C LYS A 714 1.54 51.86 -19.90
N LEU A 715 1.79 51.32 -21.10
CA LEU A 715 2.46 52.03 -22.19
C LEU A 715 1.58 53.16 -22.76
N GLY A 716 0.26 52.96 -22.82
CA GLY A 716 -0.71 53.96 -23.25
C GLY A 716 -0.79 55.18 -22.31
N ASP A 717 -0.49 54.99 -21.03
CA ASP A 717 -0.41 56.07 -20.04
C ASP A 717 0.81 57.00 -20.23
N ILE A 718 1.78 56.61 -21.08
CA ILE A 718 3.00 57.38 -21.37
C ILE A 718 2.81 58.15 -22.69
N PRO A 719 2.62 59.49 -22.67
CA PRO A 719 2.33 60.27 -23.88
C PRO A 719 3.47 60.23 -24.91
N SER A 720 4.70 60.04 -24.43
CA SER A 720 5.93 59.98 -25.23
C SER A 720 6.24 58.58 -25.79
N ALA A 721 5.52 57.52 -25.41
CA ALA A 721 5.77 56.16 -25.90
C ALA A 721 5.56 56.01 -27.42
N SER A 722 4.63 56.78 -27.98
CA SER A 722 4.40 56.89 -29.43
C SER A 722 5.63 57.47 -30.18
N ARG A 723 6.36 58.41 -29.56
CA ARG A 723 7.61 58.97 -30.10
C ARG A 723 8.82 58.06 -29.93
N VAL A 724 8.84 57.20 -28.93
CA VAL A 724 9.92 56.20 -28.73
C VAL A 724 9.83 55.08 -29.78
N LEU A 725 8.62 54.76 -30.26
CA LEU A 725 8.39 53.83 -31.38
C LEU A 725 8.77 54.46 -32.75
N GLU A 726 8.74 55.79 -32.88
CA GLU A 726 9.04 56.52 -34.14
C GLU A 726 10.41 57.21 -34.17
N GLY A 727 11.15 57.24 -33.06
CA GLY A 727 12.39 58.00 -32.88
C GLY A 727 13.67 57.19 -33.10
N ALA A 728 14.46 57.59 -34.10
CA ALA A 728 15.77 57.10 -34.50
C ALA A 728 16.81 56.89 -33.34
N PRO A 729 17.80 56.01 -33.52
CA PRO A 729 18.77 55.63 -32.49
C PRO A 729 19.73 56.80 -32.21
N GLY A 730 19.61 57.47 -31.06
CA GLY A 730 20.57 58.55 -30.80
C GLY A 730 20.53 59.32 -29.48
N SER A 731 19.50 59.22 -28.62
CA SER A 731 19.36 60.18 -27.51
C SER A 731 19.21 59.63 -26.09
N ALA A 732 19.18 58.31 -25.86
CA ALA A 732 19.10 57.74 -24.50
C ALA A 732 20.02 56.52 -24.30
N THR A 733 21.17 56.50 -24.98
CA THR A 733 22.06 55.32 -25.01
C THR A 733 23.08 55.24 -23.86
N HIS A 734 23.00 56.07 -22.82
CA HIS A 734 24.02 56.05 -21.75
C HIS A 734 23.72 55.17 -20.53
N ARG A 735 22.45 54.86 -20.22
CA ARG A 735 22.08 53.88 -19.17
C ARG A 735 21.80 52.45 -19.69
N PRO A 736 21.19 52.23 -20.87
CA PRO A 736 20.96 50.86 -21.38
C PRO A 736 22.20 50.23 -22.05
N ARG A 737 23.28 50.99 -22.30
CA ARG A 737 24.57 50.42 -22.78
C ARG A 737 25.27 49.53 -21.76
N TRP A 738 25.01 49.70 -20.47
CA TRP A 738 25.53 48.81 -19.42
C TRP A 738 24.95 47.39 -19.46
N LEU A 739 23.80 47.20 -20.11
CA LEU A 739 23.12 45.90 -20.21
C LEU A 739 23.52 45.09 -21.46
N THR A 740 24.15 45.70 -22.46
CA THR A 740 24.44 45.06 -23.75
C THR A 740 25.91 44.66 -23.93
N GLU A 741 26.84 45.32 -23.24
CA GLU A 741 28.25 44.92 -23.23
C GLU A 741 28.59 44.26 -21.89
N GLY A 742 28.56 42.92 -21.89
CA GLY A 742 29.01 42.13 -20.74
C GLY A 742 30.45 42.49 -20.36
N GLY A 743 30.62 42.83 -19.08
CA GLY A 743 31.84 42.76 -18.25
C GLY A 743 33.20 43.06 -18.90
N HIS A 744 33.88 44.10 -18.39
CA HIS A 744 35.26 44.06 -17.89
C HIS A 744 35.80 45.48 -17.75
N VAL A 745 35.81 46.06 -16.53
CA VAL A 745 36.97 46.79 -15.99
C VAL A 745 36.91 46.72 -14.46
N VAL A 746 37.97 46.10 -13.89
CA VAL A 746 38.50 46.02 -12.51
C VAL A 746 37.68 46.62 -11.36
#